data_AF-A0A319D7H6-F1
#
_entry.id   AF-A0A319D7H6-F1
#
_cell.length_a   1.000
_cell.length_b   1.000
_cell.length_c   1.000
_cell.angle_alpha   90.00
_cell.angle_beta   90.00
_cell.angle_gamma   90.00
#
_symmetry.space_group_name_H-M   'P 1'
#
loop_
_entity.id
_entity.type
_entity.pdbx_description
1 polymer ?
#
loop_
_entity_poly.entity_id
_entity_poly.type
_entity_poly.pdbx_seq_one_letter_code
_entity_poly.pdbx_strand_id
1 'polypeptide(L)'
;MELVSTQISDVPESNPEQAIEIFLASHPAQKHLDLLTEILTQSSSIDERVAALIHGAWYHVCRNNLWCPRYGSLDEYRQSIDYSSVVKPILQRHKKSDRAKQLSSQIILRQWSVHYTMAIPEAFRPLFWSKHLLTLMAALSKAKPLPEALELLQKSVRARPHRGRSRPQLVPSDIQRVLDKLKATQSLKGGYKGMSQSNSLTVYQPVQQKQQISGPTPGQCGEIVQPDPCSIVPPFVPQPFFEDVKNAVVSSPPALVDEQADMKVNTCGCAPICLPLTTLLSDSVSELSRPLVTSLLHWARSVSWESLCEDHLKHLYHHMTLVEPYGMDRREIVRHLELICNRRRSSSGSSDSSTKDQMTTLLPPITEMADDQQLFGRYTAMPQLWSSWQKDGVVHIAGFFDYLEQYGIFDRVRNTLKKHASGDDFHLISQKCYELICQMIQQDPAYYSLIVACRPDKNWRLIHRPGHYHRETSPDTEDKLVIDLTLGQTDLFSTAKGTSDIQSTIMLPTFSPEHILNVIPGSHVEPSPESELSISQALGETRCITMHSGDLVLTMPNLTRCPGTFMSPALLNISQSGVDDNFETLENGYGGTWARLAIIQNYKELGMQYLGPLDRPSAPSHFQGYAGDDSRLESASALGEALMGRREWKDRKVIHQRNLALGNDELSALGFVKKVRDRLAVEFHETLDLIELCHEGSVTAPTGLDLAGLQQVPQLNNCPTTYTGLMPEMDFSMIDFSWIPDPVNGMQFDIDFGKAMDQTAGFYTPDPMSHSGGLMYQITGE
;
A
#
# COMPACT_ATOMS: atom_id res chain seq x y z
N MET A 1 -7.13 1.48 -34.58
CA MET A 1 -6.52 2.00 -33.34
C MET A 1 -5.00 1.91 -33.38
N GLU A 2 -4.39 0.73 -33.63
CA GLU A 2 -2.94 0.66 -33.96
C GLU A 2 -2.55 1.62 -35.09
N LEU A 3 -3.40 1.75 -36.11
CA LEU A 3 -3.23 2.67 -37.23
C LEU A 3 -3.31 4.17 -36.86
N VAL A 4 -4.08 4.52 -35.82
CA VAL A 4 -4.18 5.91 -35.33
C VAL A 4 -2.98 6.20 -34.42
N SER A 5 -2.54 5.24 -33.61
CA SER A 5 -1.33 5.39 -32.79
C SER A 5 -0.05 5.46 -33.63
N THR A 6 0.06 4.71 -34.73
CA THR A 6 1.22 4.80 -35.63
C THR A 6 1.22 6.11 -36.41
N GLN A 7 0.07 6.57 -36.90
CA GLN A 7 0.00 7.85 -37.63
C GLN A 7 0.24 9.09 -36.75
N ILE A 8 -0.16 9.06 -35.47
CA ILE A 8 0.12 10.16 -34.53
C ILE A 8 1.61 10.17 -34.12
N SER A 9 2.28 9.02 -34.11
CA SER A 9 3.67 8.91 -33.63
C SER A 9 4.73 9.21 -34.70
N ASP A 10 4.41 9.04 -35.99
CA ASP A 10 5.40 9.10 -37.08
C ASP A 10 5.49 10.46 -37.79
N VAL A 11 4.58 11.42 -37.53
CA VAL A 11 4.62 12.75 -38.16
C VAL A 11 4.67 13.85 -37.09
N PRO A 12 5.86 14.42 -36.79
CA PRO A 12 6.07 15.34 -35.68
C PRO A 12 5.31 16.68 -35.77
N GLU A 13 4.59 16.95 -36.86
CA GLU A 13 3.83 18.20 -37.06
C GLU A 13 2.40 17.99 -37.61
N SER A 14 1.89 16.75 -37.68
CA SER A 14 0.53 16.55 -38.20
C SER A 14 -0.52 17.00 -37.18
N ASN A 15 -1.36 17.96 -37.57
CA ASN A 15 -2.51 18.39 -36.79
C ASN A 15 -3.43 17.17 -36.54
N PRO A 16 -3.86 16.87 -35.28
CA PRO A 16 -4.76 15.76 -34.99
C PRO A 16 -6.04 15.76 -35.84
N GLU A 17 -6.52 16.94 -36.22
CA GLU A 17 -7.68 17.10 -37.12
C GLU A 17 -7.39 16.49 -38.49
N GLN A 18 -6.21 16.77 -39.05
CA GLN A 18 -5.76 16.24 -40.34
C GLN A 18 -5.54 14.72 -40.29
N ALA A 19 -5.02 14.20 -39.18
CA ALA A 19 -4.88 12.75 -38.98
C ALA A 19 -6.26 12.06 -38.95
N ILE A 20 -7.26 12.67 -38.30
CA ILE A 20 -8.64 12.18 -38.32
C ILE A 20 -9.21 12.25 -39.74
N GLU A 21 -9.01 13.34 -40.46
CA GLU A 21 -9.48 13.48 -41.85
C GLU A 21 -8.90 12.41 -42.77
N ILE A 22 -7.58 12.17 -42.70
CA ILE A 22 -6.89 11.12 -43.47
C ILE A 22 -7.44 9.73 -43.08
N PHE A 23 -7.59 9.48 -41.77
CA PHE A 23 -8.16 8.23 -41.27
C PHE A 23 -9.59 8.02 -41.79
N LEU A 24 -10.45 9.04 -41.73
CA LEU A 24 -11.81 8.96 -42.24
C LEU A 24 -11.85 8.83 -43.76
N ALA A 25 -10.98 9.52 -44.50
CA ALA A 25 -10.91 9.43 -45.97
C ALA A 25 -10.58 7.99 -46.44
N SER A 26 -9.85 7.22 -45.64
CA SER A 26 -9.59 5.79 -45.93
C SER A 26 -10.78 4.85 -45.67
N HIS A 27 -11.89 5.35 -45.13
CA HIS A 27 -13.09 4.58 -44.80
C HIS A 27 -14.35 5.12 -45.50
N PRO A 28 -15.37 4.27 -45.76
CA PRO A 28 -16.64 4.73 -46.33
C PRO A 28 -17.36 5.73 -45.42
N ALA A 29 -17.96 6.78 -46.01
CA ALA A 29 -18.65 7.85 -45.30
C ALA A 29 -19.72 7.36 -44.31
N GLN A 30 -20.41 6.26 -44.64
CA GLN A 30 -21.44 5.68 -43.76
C GLN A 30 -20.87 5.15 -42.43
N LYS A 31 -19.55 4.87 -42.36
CA LYS A 31 -18.87 4.37 -41.15
C LYS A 31 -18.20 5.47 -40.34
N HIS A 32 -18.10 6.70 -40.85
CA HIS A 32 -17.34 7.77 -40.20
C HIS A 32 -17.84 8.05 -38.79
N LEU A 33 -19.16 8.21 -38.62
CA LEU A 33 -19.75 8.46 -37.31
C LEU A 33 -19.52 7.30 -36.33
N ASP A 34 -19.62 6.05 -36.82
CA ASP A 34 -19.40 4.86 -35.99
C ASP A 34 -17.95 4.80 -35.51
N LEU A 35 -16.98 5.10 -36.40
CA LEU A 35 -15.55 5.15 -36.07
C LEU A 35 -15.23 6.28 -35.09
N LEU A 36 -15.76 7.48 -35.29
CA LEU A 36 -15.58 8.61 -34.37
C LEU A 36 -16.21 8.32 -33.01
N THR A 37 -17.39 7.71 -32.98
CA THR A 37 -18.05 7.29 -31.74
C THR A 37 -17.21 6.23 -31.03
N GLU A 38 -16.60 5.29 -31.75
CA GLU A 38 -15.68 4.31 -31.18
C GLU A 38 -14.46 4.98 -30.55
N ILE A 39 -13.83 5.95 -31.23
CA ILE A 39 -12.69 6.72 -30.69
C ILE A 39 -13.10 7.46 -29.41
N LEU A 40 -14.22 8.20 -29.44
CA LEU A 40 -14.70 8.97 -28.30
C LEU A 40 -15.09 8.08 -27.12
N THR A 41 -15.73 6.92 -27.37
CA THR A 41 -16.12 5.98 -26.31
C THR A 41 -14.94 5.20 -25.72
N GLN A 42 -13.87 4.98 -26.50
CA GLN A 42 -12.64 4.37 -26.00
C GLN A 42 -11.71 5.36 -25.29
N SER A 43 -11.87 6.67 -25.52
CA SER A 43 -10.98 7.71 -24.96
C SER A 43 -10.77 7.60 -23.44
N SER A 44 -11.82 7.36 -22.66
CA SER A 44 -11.70 7.21 -21.20
C SER A 44 -10.96 5.94 -20.79
N SER A 45 -11.13 4.85 -21.55
CA SER A 45 -10.39 3.60 -21.31
C SER A 45 -8.91 3.76 -21.65
N ILE A 46 -8.60 4.49 -22.72
CA ILE A 46 -7.23 4.81 -23.12
C ILE A 46 -6.58 5.71 -22.07
N ASP A 47 -7.25 6.78 -21.62
CA ASP A 47 -6.75 7.65 -20.55
C ASP A 47 -6.44 6.84 -19.28
N GLU A 48 -7.35 5.96 -18.85
CA GLU A 48 -7.11 5.08 -17.69
C GLU A 48 -5.87 4.18 -17.89
N ARG A 49 -5.70 3.60 -19.08
CA ARG A 49 -4.55 2.72 -19.39
C ARG A 49 -3.25 3.48 -19.49
N VAL A 50 -3.25 4.66 -20.11
CA VAL A 50 -2.08 5.54 -20.19
C VAL A 50 -1.69 6.00 -18.80
N ALA A 51 -2.67 6.39 -17.97
CA ALA A 51 -2.39 6.78 -16.59
C ALA A 51 -1.83 5.61 -15.76
N ALA A 52 -2.33 4.39 -15.95
CA ALA A 52 -1.78 3.18 -15.33
C ALA A 52 -0.34 2.88 -15.81
N LEU A 53 -0.06 3.05 -17.10
CA LEU A 53 1.27 2.87 -17.67
C LEU A 53 2.26 3.91 -17.13
N ILE A 54 1.87 5.19 -17.11
CA ILE A 54 2.67 6.28 -16.54
C ILE A 54 2.96 6.01 -15.07
N HIS A 55 1.95 5.53 -14.33
CA HIS A 55 2.13 5.13 -12.94
C HIS A 55 3.10 3.96 -12.77
N GLY A 56 2.98 2.91 -13.58
CA GLY A 56 3.94 1.79 -13.59
C GLY A 56 5.36 2.22 -13.97
N ALA A 57 5.51 3.10 -14.95
CA ALA A 57 6.79 3.65 -15.37
C ALA A 57 7.43 4.51 -14.27
N TRP A 58 6.66 5.45 -13.70
CA TRP A 58 7.11 6.28 -12.59
C TRP A 58 7.53 5.43 -11.39
N TYR A 59 6.72 4.42 -11.05
CA TYR A 59 7.02 3.45 -10.02
C TYR A 59 8.35 2.73 -10.28
N HIS A 60 8.55 2.24 -11.51
CA HIS A 60 9.76 1.51 -11.90
C HIS A 60 11.01 2.40 -11.82
N VAL A 61 10.91 3.67 -12.27
CA VAL A 61 11.98 4.67 -12.15
C VAL A 61 12.33 4.91 -10.69
N CYS A 62 11.32 5.10 -9.84
CA CYS A 62 11.53 5.32 -8.41
C CYS A 62 12.12 4.09 -7.72
N ARG A 63 11.56 2.90 -7.96
CA ARG A 63 11.96 1.64 -7.31
C ARG A 63 13.42 1.30 -7.59
N ASN A 64 13.84 1.40 -8.84
CA ASN A 64 15.19 1.01 -9.27
C ASN A 64 16.19 2.17 -9.26
N ASN A 65 15.79 3.35 -8.80
CA ASN A 65 16.62 4.56 -8.81
C ASN A 65 17.20 4.87 -10.20
N LEU A 66 16.42 4.69 -11.27
CA LEU A 66 16.91 4.85 -12.65
C LEU A 66 17.36 6.29 -12.98
N TRP A 67 16.98 7.26 -12.14
CA TRP A 67 17.40 8.65 -12.22
C TRP A 67 18.83 8.90 -11.71
N CYS A 68 19.33 8.06 -10.79
CA CYS A 68 20.61 8.25 -10.08
C CYS A 68 21.84 8.38 -11.00
N PRO A 69 21.96 7.69 -12.15
CA PRO A 69 23.11 7.85 -13.03
C PRO A 69 23.26 9.23 -13.67
N ARG A 70 22.19 10.03 -13.73
CA ARG A 70 22.17 11.33 -14.44
C ARG A 70 21.84 12.52 -13.54
N TYR A 71 21.12 12.31 -12.44
CA TYR A 71 20.63 13.36 -11.56
C TYR A 71 21.17 13.15 -10.14
N GLY A 72 21.59 14.23 -9.49
CA GLY A 72 22.10 14.18 -8.12
C GLY A 72 21.00 13.91 -7.09
N SER A 73 19.74 14.16 -7.44
CA SER A 73 18.59 13.84 -6.59
C SER A 73 17.34 13.47 -7.41
N LEU A 74 16.38 12.83 -6.74
CA LEU A 74 15.06 12.56 -7.33
C LEU A 74 14.29 13.86 -7.61
N ASP A 75 14.49 14.90 -6.79
CA ASP A 75 13.82 16.19 -6.97
C ASP A 75 14.34 16.93 -8.20
N GLU A 76 15.64 16.84 -8.49
CA GLU A 76 16.23 17.34 -9.73
C GLU A 76 15.65 16.61 -10.95
N TYR A 77 15.52 15.28 -10.89
CA TYR A 77 14.85 14.51 -11.94
C TYR A 77 13.38 14.90 -12.10
N ARG A 78 12.67 15.19 -11.00
CA ARG A 78 11.29 15.67 -11.06
C ARG A 78 11.17 17.03 -11.73
N GLN A 79 12.08 17.94 -11.44
CA GLN A 79 12.12 19.24 -12.10
C GLN A 79 12.40 19.07 -13.61
N SER A 80 13.30 18.16 -13.99
CA SER A 80 13.64 17.96 -15.41
C SER A 80 12.52 17.38 -16.27
N ILE A 81 11.59 16.63 -15.68
CA ILE A 81 10.41 16.08 -16.39
C ILE A 81 9.12 16.89 -16.14
N ASP A 82 9.22 18.05 -15.48
CA ASP A 82 8.08 18.82 -14.98
C ASP A 82 7.03 17.96 -14.26
N TYR A 83 7.51 17.18 -13.28
CA TYR A 83 6.72 16.21 -12.55
C TYR A 83 5.47 16.82 -11.94
N SER A 84 5.58 18.02 -11.37
CA SER A 84 4.49 18.68 -10.66
C SER A 84 3.31 19.03 -11.57
N SER A 85 3.56 19.46 -12.80
CA SER A 85 2.51 19.90 -13.73
C SER A 85 2.02 18.75 -14.62
N VAL A 86 2.90 17.84 -15.06
CA VAL A 86 2.59 16.81 -16.06
C VAL A 86 2.27 15.47 -15.40
N VAL A 87 3.22 14.93 -14.63
CA VAL A 87 3.16 13.53 -14.18
C VAL A 87 2.26 13.38 -12.96
N LYS A 88 2.42 14.25 -11.96
CA LYS A 88 1.74 14.17 -10.67
C LYS A 88 0.21 14.17 -10.80
N PRO A 89 -0.44 15.04 -11.59
CA PRO A 89 -1.90 15.01 -11.73
C PRO A 89 -2.42 13.71 -12.34
N ILE A 90 -1.65 13.12 -13.27
CA ILE A 90 -1.99 11.83 -13.89
C ILE A 90 -1.90 10.71 -12.85
N LEU A 91 -0.83 10.67 -12.05
CA LEU A 91 -0.67 9.69 -10.97
C LEU A 91 -1.80 9.79 -9.94
N GLN A 92 -2.16 11.01 -9.52
CA GLN A 92 -3.27 11.23 -8.59
C GLN A 92 -4.60 10.77 -9.16
N ARG A 93 -4.87 11.08 -10.43
CA ARG A 93 -6.09 10.61 -11.12
C ARG A 93 -6.12 9.09 -11.22
N HIS A 94 -4.99 8.46 -11.57
CA HIS A 94 -4.88 7.00 -11.63
C HIS A 94 -5.13 6.38 -10.27
N LYS A 95 -4.46 6.82 -9.20
CA LYS A 95 -4.68 6.33 -7.83
C LYS A 95 -6.15 6.42 -7.41
N LYS A 96 -6.80 7.57 -7.63
CA LYS A 96 -8.22 7.76 -7.35
C LYS A 96 -9.11 6.82 -8.18
N SER A 97 -8.72 6.55 -9.43
CA SER A 97 -9.45 5.63 -10.30
C SER A 97 -9.31 4.19 -9.84
N ASP A 98 -8.09 3.77 -9.52
CA ASP A 98 -7.75 2.41 -9.09
C ASP A 98 -8.42 2.06 -7.76
N ARG A 99 -8.35 2.96 -6.77
CA ARG A 99 -9.08 2.81 -5.49
C ARG A 99 -10.58 2.64 -5.71
N ALA A 100 -11.18 3.39 -6.63
CA ALA A 100 -12.61 3.23 -6.94
C ALA A 100 -12.93 1.87 -7.61
N LYS A 101 -11.99 1.31 -8.39
CA LYS A 101 -12.09 -0.05 -8.94
C LYS A 101 -12.02 -1.09 -7.83
N GLN A 102 -11.06 -0.96 -6.91
CA GLN A 102 -10.91 -1.83 -5.76
C GLN A 102 -12.17 -1.84 -4.89
N LEU A 103 -12.69 -0.65 -4.55
CA LEU A 103 -13.95 -0.51 -3.81
C LEU A 103 -15.13 -1.19 -4.53
N SER A 104 -15.25 -0.95 -5.84
CA SER A 104 -16.30 -1.61 -6.64
C SER A 104 -16.13 -3.14 -6.66
N SER A 105 -14.88 -3.62 -6.76
CA SER A 105 -14.56 -5.05 -6.69
C SER A 105 -14.99 -5.68 -5.38
N GLN A 106 -14.70 -5.02 -4.26
CA GLN A 106 -15.07 -5.50 -2.92
C GLN A 106 -16.58 -5.57 -2.74
N ILE A 107 -17.32 -4.55 -3.19
CA ILE A 107 -18.77 -4.56 -3.18
C ILE A 107 -19.31 -5.75 -3.99
N ILE A 108 -18.73 -6.03 -5.16
CA ILE A 108 -19.11 -7.18 -5.98
C ILE A 108 -18.83 -8.49 -5.25
N LEU A 109 -17.61 -8.64 -4.70
CA LEU A 109 -17.18 -9.83 -3.97
C LEU A 109 -18.07 -10.09 -2.75
N ARG A 110 -18.42 -9.07 -1.97
CA ARG A 110 -19.30 -9.19 -0.79
C ARG A 110 -20.71 -9.61 -1.16
N GLN A 111 -21.28 -9.04 -2.23
CA GLN A 111 -22.67 -9.30 -2.62
C GLN A 111 -22.85 -10.60 -3.41
N TRP A 112 -21.84 -11.02 -4.17
CA TRP A 112 -21.91 -12.24 -4.98
C TRP A 112 -21.09 -13.41 -4.43
N SER A 113 -20.35 -13.20 -3.34
CA SER A 113 -19.41 -14.16 -2.75
C SER A 113 -18.35 -14.70 -3.73
N VAL A 114 -18.13 -14.00 -4.85
CA VAL A 114 -17.17 -14.38 -5.88
C VAL A 114 -16.61 -13.13 -6.57
N HIS A 115 -15.32 -13.16 -6.94
CA HIS A 115 -14.66 -12.02 -7.58
C HIS A 115 -15.22 -11.78 -8.99
N TYR A 116 -15.33 -10.52 -9.42
CA TYR A 116 -15.98 -10.15 -10.69
C TYR A 116 -15.37 -10.81 -11.93
N THR A 117 -14.05 -11.11 -11.91
CA THR A 117 -13.37 -11.81 -13.00
C THR A 117 -13.85 -13.26 -13.15
N MET A 118 -14.24 -13.91 -12.05
CA MET A 118 -14.79 -15.27 -12.02
C MET A 118 -16.31 -15.26 -12.18
N ALA A 119 -16.98 -14.22 -11.67
CA ALA A 119 -18.43 -14.05 -11.75
C ALA A 119 -18.92 -13.98 -13.20
N ILE A 120 -18.18 -13.26 -14.05
CA ILE A 120 -18.54 -13.06 -15.45
C ILE A 120 -17.87 -14.14 -16.32
N PRO A 121 -18.64 -14.94 -17.09
CA PRO A 121 -18.08 -15.98 -17.94
C PRO A 121 -17.13 -15.39 -18.99
N GLU A 122 -16.10 -16.14 -19.36
CA GLU A 122 -15.02 -15.69 -20.24
C GLU A 122 -15.52 -15.15 -21.59
N ALA A 123 -16.54 -15.78 -22.16
CA ALA A 123 -17.17 -15.33 -23.42
C ALA A 123 -17.79 -13.92 -23.35
N PHE A 124 -18.16 -13.45 -22.16
CA PHE A 124 -18.74 -12.13 -21.90
C PHE A 124 -17.74 -11.14 -21.29
N ARG A 125 -16.53 -11.60 -20.96
CA ARG A 125 -15.58 -10.80 -20.19
C ARG A 125 -15.15 -9.58 -21.02
N PRO A 126 -15.19 -8.36 -20.45
CA PRO A 126 -14.64 -7.20 -21.13
C PRO A 126 -13.12 -7.37 -21.32
N LEU A 127 -12.56 -6.76 -22.37
CA LEU A 127 -11.11 -6.72 -22.56
C LEU A 127 -10.40 -5.93 -21.45
N PHE A 128 -11.11 -4.95 -20.86
CA PHE A 128 -10.59 -4.09 -19.81
C PHE A 128 -11.69 -3.74 -18.81
N TRP A 129 -11.36 -3.87 -17.53
CA TRP A 129 -12.25 -3.49 -16.43
C TRP A 129 -12.08 -2.00 -16.10
N SER A 130 -12.85 -1.16 -16.78
CA SER A 130 -12.86 0.28 -16.52
C SER A 130 -13.52 0.61 -15.19
N LYS A 131 -13.18 1.78 -14.62
CA LYS A 131 -13.77 2.23 -13.35
C LYS A 131 -15.29 2.30 -13.45
N HIS A 132 -15.79 2.88 -14.52
CA HIS A 132 -17.22 3.03 -14.75
C HIS A 132 -17.94 1.67 -14.84
N LEU A 133 -17.35 0.70 -15.55
CA LEU A 133 -17.91 -0.64 -15.68
C LEU A 133 -18.06 -1.32 -14.31
N LEU A 134 -16.98 -1.33 -13.51
CA LEU A 134 -16.99 -1.94 -12.18
C LEU A 134 -17.96 -1.22 -11.23
N THR A 135 -18.06 0.11 -11.32
CA THR A 135 -19.01 0.88 -10.51
C THR A 135 -20.46 0.47 -10.82
N LEU A 136 -20.81 0.32 -12.11
CA LEU A 136 -22.13 -0.15 -12.50
C LEU A 136 -22.37 -1.61 -12.10
N MET A 137 -21.35 -2.47 -12.20
CA MET A 137 -21.45 -3.86 -11.73
C MET A 137 -21.68 -3.94 -10.22
N ALA A 138 -20.99 -3.11 -9.44
CA ALA A 138 -21.19 -3.02 -7.99
C ALA A 138 -22.61 -2.53 -7.64
N ALA A 139 -23.16 -1.60 -8.41
CA ALA A 139 -24.55 -1.20 -8.27
C ALA A 139 -25.52 -2.34 -8.62
N LEU A 140 -25.21 -3.13 -9.65
CA LEU A 140 -26.01 -4.30 -10.03
C LEU A 140 -25.92 -5.41 -8.98
N SER A 141 -24.74 -5.64 -8.40
CA SER A 141 -24.55 -6.69 -7.39
C SER A 141 -25.35 -6.41 -6.13
N LYS A 142 -25.45 -5.14 -5.71
CA LYS A 142 -26.35 -4.71 -4.64
C LYS A 142 -27.84 -4.93 -4.96
N ALA A 143 -28.21 -4.81 -6.24
CA ALA A 143 -29.61 -4.90 -6.66
C ALA A 143 -30.08 -6.34 -6.87
N LYS A 144 -29.18 -7.25 -7.28
CA LYS A 144 -29.52 -8.60 -7.75
C LYS A 144 -28.46 -9.66 -7.41
N PRO A 145 -28.87 -10.88 -7.03
CA PRO A 145 -27.94 -11.99 -6.82
C PRO A 145 -27.30 -12.41 -8.15
N LEU A 146 -26.13 -13.04 -8.07
CA LEU A 146 -25.29 -13.36 -9.24
C LEU A 146 -26.04 -14.09 -10.38
N PRO A 147 -26.83 -15.16 -10.13
CA PRO A 147 -27.49 -15.89 -11.23
C PRO A 147 -28.47 -15.02 -12.01
N GLU A 148 -29.29 -14.22 -11.30
CA GLU A 148 -30.26 -13.32 -11.93
C GLU A 148 -29.56 -12.16 -12.65
N ALA A 149 -28.50 -11.61 -12.05
CA ALA A 149 -27.70 -10.57 -12.66
C ALA A 149 -27.09 -11.05 -14.00
N LEU A 150 -26.53 -12.26 -14.03
CA LEU A 150 -25.97 -12.85 -15.26
C LEU A 150 -27.02 -13.02 -16.35
N GLU A 151 -28.21 -13.51 -16.01
CA GLU A 151 -29.31 -13.67 -16.98
C GLU A 151 -29.73 -12.31 -17.57
N LEU A 152 -29.87 -11.29 -16.73
CA LEU A 152 -30.21 -9.93 -17.14
C LEU A 152 -29.12 -9.31 -18.04
N LEU A 153 -27.85 -9.51 -17.71
CA LEU A 153 -26.72 -9.06 -18.51
C LEU A 153 -26.69 -9.75 -19.87
N GLN A 154 -26.86 -11.07 -19.92
CA GLN A 154 -26.93 -11.81 -21.19
C GLN A 154 -28.08 -11.32 -22.08
N LYS A 155 -29.26 -11.09 -21.48
CA LYS A 155 -30.41 -10.49 -22.19
C LYS A 155 -30.08 -9.09 -22.73
N SER A 156 -29.41 -8.25 -21.92
CA SER A 156 -29.02 -6.90 -22.33
C SER A 156 -28.00 -6.88 -23.48
N VAL A 157 -27.03 -7.80 -23.47
CA VAL A 157 -26.04 -7.97 -24.54
C VAL A 157 -26.70 -8.46 -25.84
N ARG A 158 -27.59 -9.46 -25.76
CA ARG A 158 -28.34 -9.96 -26.94
C ARG A 158 -29.29 -8.91 -27.54
N ALA A 159 -29.83 -8.03 -26.69
CA ALA A 159 -30.74 -6.97 -27.09
C ALA A 159 -30.06 -5.74 -27.72
N ARG A 160 -28.73 -5.75 -27.93
CA ARG A 160 -28.04 -4.63 -28.57
C ARG A 160 -28.58 -4.38 -29.99
N PRO A 161 -28.71 -3.09 -30.40
CA PRO A 161 -29.04 -2.74 -31.78
C PRO A 161 -28.09 -3.43 -32.76
N HIS A 162 -28.57 -3.79 -33.96
CA HIS A 162 -27.76 -4.55 -34.94
C HIS A 162 -26.45 -3.84 -35.29
N ARG A 163 -26.39 -2.50 -35.25
CA ARG A 163 -25.16 -1.73 -35.46
C ARG A 163 -24.10 -1.89 -34.35
N GLY A 164 -24.49 -2.35 -33.15
CA GLY A 164 -23.60 -2.58 -32.00
C GLY A 164 -23.39 -4.06 -31.64
N ARG A 165 -23.82 -5.01 -32.48
CA ARG A 165 -23.69 -6.46 -32.23
C ARG A 165 -22.28 -7.02 -32.45
N SER A 166 -21.30 -6.19 -32.79
CA SER A 166 -19.99 -6.65 -33.24
C SER A 166 -19.12 -7.29 -32.15
N ARG A 167 -19.43 -7.11 -30.84
CA ARG A 167 -18.62 -7.69 -29.76
C ARG A 167 -19.48 -8.43 -28.72
N PRO A 168 -19.21 -9.70 -28.39
CA PRO A 168 -19.93 -10.44 -27.34
C PRO A 168 -19.60 -9.94 -25.92
N GLN A 169 -18.54 -9.15 -25.78
CA GLN A 169 -17.99 -8.65 -24.52
C GLN A 169 -18.91 -7.63 -23.86
N LEU A 170 -19.02 -7.67 -22.54
CA LEU A 170 -19.80 -6.74 -21.73
C LEU A 170 -19.27 -5.31 -21.84
N VAL A 171 -20.17 -4.33 -21.98
CA VAL A 171 -19.85 -2.89 -21.97
C VAL A 171 -20.70 -2.15 -20.93
N PRO A 172 -20.27 -0.96 -20.44
CA PRO A 172 -20.98 -0.24 -19.38
C PRO A 172 -22.45 0.03 -19.69
N SER A 173 -22.77 0.35 -20.96
CA SER A 173 -24.13 0.63 -21.39
C SER A 173 -25.07 -0.58 -21.25
N ASP A 174 -24.56 -1.81 -21.25
CA ASP A 174 -25.40 -2.99 -21.02
C ASP A 174 -25.89 -3.07 -19.59
N ILE A 175 -25.01 -2.80 -18.63
CA ILE A 175 -25.32 -2.82 -17.20
C ILE A 175 -26.23 -1.64 -16.87
N GLN A 176 -25.95 -0.45 -17.43
CA GLN A 176 -26.80 0.72 -17.25
C GLN A 176 -28.24 0.44 -17.70
N ARG A 177 -28.45 -0.18 -18.88
CA ARG A 177 -29.79 -0.57 -19.33
C ARG A 177 -30.49 -1.55 -18.39
N VAL A 178 -29.74 -2.47 -17.76
CA VAL A 178 -30.31 -3.38 -16.76
C VAL A 178 -30.74 -2.59 -15.52
N LEU A 179 -29.87 -1.72 -15.00
CA LEU A 179 -30.16 -0.90 -13.83
C LEU A 179 -31.36 0.04 -14.06
N ASP A 180 -31.46 0.67 -15.24
CA ASP A 180 -32.57 1.57 -15.58
C ASP A 180 -33.91 0.80 -15.63
N LYS A 181 -33.91 -0.41 -16.20
CA LYS A 181 -35.09 -1.30 -16.20
C LYS A 181 -35.50 -1.71 -14.79
N LEU A 182 -34.53 -2.00 -13.92
CA LEU A 182 -34.79 -2.33 -12.51
C LEU A 182 -35.41 -1.14 -11.78
N LYS A 183 -34.88 0.08 -11.98
CA LYS A 183 -35.43 1.32 -11.41
C LYS A 183 -36.85 1.61 -11.91
N ALA A 184 -37.11 1.47 -13.21
CA ALA A 184 -38.44 1.65 -13.79
C ALA A 184 -39.47 0.66 -13.19
N THR A 185 -39.06 -0.60 -12.98
CA THR A 185 -39.90 -1.64 -12.39
C THR A 185 -40.19 -1.36 -10.91
N GLN A 186 -39.23 -0.81 -10.17
CA GLN A 186 -39.43 -0.40 -8.77
C GLN A 186 -40.39 0.78 -8.66
N SER A 187 -40.27 1.80 -9.53
CA SER A 187 -41.17 2.96 -9.54
C SER A 187 -42.63 2.59 -9.78
N LEU A 188 -42.89 1.59 -10.63
CA LEU A 188 -44.24 1.10 -10.91
C LEU A 188 -44.87 0.36 -9.71
N LYS A 189 -44.04 -0.31 -8.89
CA LYS A 189 -44.52 -1.02 -7.69
C LYS A 189 -44.75 -0.09 -6.50
N GLY A 190 -44.07 1.06 -6.42
CA GLY A 190 -44.24 2.05 -5.36
C GLY A 190 -45.50 2.91 -5.48
N GLY A 191 -46.05 3.09 -6.68
CA GLY A 191 -47.19 3.99 -6.93
C GLY A 191 -48.58 3.47 -6.54
N TYR A 192 -48.72 2.20 -6.14
CA TYR A 192 -50.02 1.59 -5.87
C TYR A 192 -50.45 1.55 -4.40
N LYS A 193 -49.68 2.15 -3.48
CA LYS A 193 -50.01 2.14 -2.03
C LYS A 193 -50.68 3.42 -1.50
N GLY A 194 -51.20 4.30 -2.35
CA GLY A 194 -51.65 5.63 -1.93
C GLY A 194 -52.97 6.13 -2.52
N MET A 195 -53.95 5.28 -2.85
CA MET A 195 -55.33 5.76 -3.06
C MET A 195 -56.35 4.71 -2.60
N SER A 196 -56.83 4.88 -1.36
CA SER A 196 -58.17 4.44 -0.95
C SER A 196 -58.72 5.40 0.10
N GLN A 197 -59.87 5.98 -0.24
CA GLN A 197 -60.87 6.68 0.57
C GLN A 197 -60.70 8.20 0.80
N SER A 198 -61.34 8.99 -0.08
CA SER A 198 -62.57 9.72 0.30
C SER A 198 -63.28 10.28 -0.94
N ASN A 199 -64.59 10.06 -1.00
CA ASN A 199 -65.51 10.56 -2.02
C ASN A 199 -65.78 12.06 -1.83
N SER A 200 -65.77 12.85 -2.91
CA SER A 200 -66.81 13.84 -3.18
C SER A 200 -66.74 14.32 -4.65
N LEU A 201 -67.92 14.46 -5.24
CA LEU A 201 -68.20 14.79 -6.63
C LEU A 201 -67.78 16.23 -7.01
N THR A 202 -67.23 16.43 -8.22
CA THR A 202 -67.88 17.30 -9.23
C THR A 202 -67.31 17.13 -10.65
N VAL A 203 -68.27 16.95 -11.55
CA VAL A 203 -68.33 17.07 -13.02
C VAL A 203 -67.38 18.12 -13.65
N TYR A 204 -66.63 17.77 -14.70
CA TYR A 204 -66.72 18.32 -16.08
C TYR A 204 -65.69 17.67 -17.02
N GLN A 205 -66.14 17.31 -18.23
CA GLN A 205 -65.38 16.68 -19.32
C GLN A 205 -64.62 17.70 -20.20
N PRO A 206 -63.66 17.26 -21.04
CA PRO A 206 -62.67 18.09 -21.71
C PRO A 206 -63.08 18.49 -23.14
N VAL A 207 -62.62 19.66 -23.60
CA VAL A 207 -62.66 20.06 -25.02
C VAL A 207 -61.23 20.06 -25.59
N GLN A 208 -61.06 19.30 -26.66
CA GLN A 208 -59.88 19.25 -27.52
C GLN A 208 -59.75 20.56 -28.31
N GLN A 209 -58.52 21.03 -28.55
CA GLN A 209 -58.28 21.94 -29.68
C GLN A 209 -56.99 21.59 -30.42
N LYS A 210 -57.18 21.48 -31.74
CA LYS A 210 -56.25 21.06 -32.79
C LYS A 210 -56.03 22.28 -33.71
N GLN A 211 -54.77 22.50 -34.10
CA GLN A 211 -54.23 23.15 -35.31
C GLN A 211 -55.11 24.13 -36.12
N GLN A 212 -54.58 25.32 -36.47
CA GLN A 212 -54.14 25.73 -37.84
C GLN A 212 -54.00 27.27 -38.03
N ILE A 213 -52.85 27.67 -38.59
CA ILE A 213 -52.59 28.54 -39.78
C ILE A 213 -53.48 29.78 -40.04
N SER A 214 -52.88 30.99 -40.10
CA SER A 214 -52.91 31.98 -41.23
C SER A 214 -52.45 33.41 -40.81
N GLY A 215 -51.68 34.11 -41.67
CA GLY A 215 -51.41 35.59 -41.60
C GLY A 215 -52.37 36.38 -42.51
N PRO A 216 -52.09 37.61 -43.02
CA PRO A 216 -51.08 38.66 -42.69
C PRO A 216 -51.59 40.15 -42.63
N THR A 217 -50.77 41.08 -42.08
CA THR A 217 -50.68 42.58 -42.33
C THR A 217 -51.86 43.54 -42.02
N PRO A 218 -51.74 44.90 -42.00
CA PRO A 218 -50.58 45.85 -41.87
C PRO A 218 -50.81 47.07 -40.90
N GLY A 219 -49.79 47.93 -40.69
CA GLY A 219 -49.94 49.35 -40.27
C GLY A 219 -49.06 49.80 -39.08
N GLN A 220 -47.94 50.52 -39.33
CA GLN A 220 -47.72 51.97 -39.06
C GLN A 220 -47.45 52.34 -37.57
N CYS A 221 -46.51 53.19 -37.13
CA CYS A 221 -45.53 54.12 -37.75
C CYS A 221 -44.58 54.70 -36.65
N GLY A 222 -43.33 55.06 -37.01
CA GLY A 222 -42.42 56.10 -36.43
C GLY A 222 -41.82 55.89 -35.02
N GLU A 223 -40.59 56.27 -34.63
CA GLU A 223 -39.46 57.07 -35.16
C GLU A 223 -38.16 56.61 -34.41
N ILE A 224 -37.04 56.28 -35.07
CA ILE A 224 -35.86 57.12 -35.42
C ILE A 224 -35.11 57.74 -34.22
N VAL A 225 -33.90 57.23 -33.89
CA VAL A 225 -32.59 57.94 -33.98
C VAL A 225 -31.44 56.92 -34.01
N GLN A 226 -30.65 56.99 -35.08
CA GLN A 226 -29.25 56.59 -35.32
C GLN A 226 -28.67 57.73 -36.21
N PRO A 227 -27.36 57.87 -36.59
CA PRO A 227 -26.19 56.96 -36.42
C PRO A 227 -24.78 57.63 -36.20
N ASP A 228 -23.76 56.79 -35.90
CA ASP A 228 -22.37 56.66 -36.45
C ASP A 228 -21.33 57.83 -36.52
N PRO A 229 -20.03 57.62 -36.90
CA PRO A 229 -19.18 56.41 -37.06
C PRO A 229 -17.69 56.54 -36.55
N CYS A 230 -16.86 55.51 -36.86
CA CYS A 230 -15.39 55.47 -37.08
C CYS A 230 -14.52 54.95 -35.90
N SER A 231 -13.45 54.14 -36.05
CA SER A 231 -12.73 53.58 -37.21
C SER A 231 -11.82 52.41 -36.76
N ILE A 232 -11.25 51.74 -37.75
CA ILE A 232 -10.41 50.53 -37.82
C ILE A 232 -8.98 50.75 -37.25
N VAL A 233 -8.36 49.70 -36.70
CA VAL A 233 -6.96 49.17 -36.89
C VAL A 233 -6.43 48.49 -35.59
N PRO A 234 -5.98 47.21 -35.63
CA PRO A 234 -5.12 46.56 -34.62
C PRO A 234 -3.63 46.68 -35.05
N PRO A 235 -2.57 46.50 -34.20
CA PRO A 235 -2.30 45.26 -33.43
C PRO A 235 -1.46 45.44 -32.13
N PHE A 236 -1.26 44.39 -31.32
CA PHE A 236 0.04 44.13 -30.67
C PHE A 236 0.09 42.71 -30.08
N VAL A 237 1.00 41.91 -30.63
CA VAL A 237 1.42 40.57 -30.18
C VAL A 237 2.80 40.76 -29.55
N PRO A 238 3.09 40.28 -28.33
CA PRO A 238 4.46 40.26 -27.84
C PRO A 238 5.16 39.00 -28.38
N GLN A 239 6.12 39.20 -29.29
CA GLN A 239 7.10 38.18 -29.66
C GLN A 239 8.25 38.11 -28.63
N PRO A 240 8.89 36.93 -28.49
CA PRO A 240 10.01 36.72 -27.59
C PRO A 240 11.33 37.20 -28.20
N PHE A 241 12.24 37.51 -27.30
CA PHE A 241 13.56 38.09 -27.48
C PHE A 241 14.58 36.97 -27.78
N PHE A 242 15.04 36.83 -29.03
CA PHE A 242 16.26 36.07 -29.38
C PHE A 242 16.85 36.55 -30.71
N GLU A 243 17.94 37.31 -30.63
CA GLU A 243 19.09 37.39 -31.56
C GLU A 243 20.28 37.75 -30.63
N ASP A 244 21.53 37.34 -30.77
CA ASP A 244 22.31 36.97 -31.94
C ASP A 244 23.61 36.32 -31.42
N VAL A 245 23.95 35.08 -31.79
CA VAL A 245 25.36 34.64 -31.85
C VAL A 245 25.55 33.82 -33.12
N LYS A 246 26.18 34.50 -34.09
CA LYS A 246 26.58 34.01 -35.40
C LYS A 246 27.77 33.05 -35.34
N ASN A 247 27.68 32.05 -36.23
CA ASN A 247 28.72 31.51 -37.10
C ASN A 247 29.89 30.71 -36.51
N ALA A 248 29.85 29.40 -36.76
CA ALA A 248 31.00 28.68 -37.31
C ALA A 248 30.50 27.58 -38.26
N VAL A 249 30.46 27.92 -39.55
CA VAL A 249 30.34 26.97 -40.66
C VAL A 249 31.71 26.31 -40.83
N VAL A 250 31.81 25.01 -40.59
CA VAL A 250 32.94 24.19 -41.06
C VAL A 250 32.44 23.30 -42.18
N SER A 251 32.97 23.58 -43.36
CA SER A 251 32.72 22.88 -44.61
C SER A 251 33.23 21.44 -44.55
N SER A 252 32.37 20.47 -44.91
CA SER A 252 32.77 19.09 -45.20
C SER A 252 33.47 19.03 -46.58
N PRO A 253 34.65 18.40 -46.71
CA PRO A 253 35.21 18.04 -48.01
C PRO A 253 34.71 16.66 -48.49
N PRO A 254 34.83 16.38 -49.80
CA PRO A 254 34.09 15.31 -50.46
C PRO A 254 34.71 13.93 -50.26
N ALA A 255 33.85 12.93 -50.47
CA ALA A 255 34.14 11.51 -50.48
C ALA A 255 35.40 11.15 -51.28
N LEU A 256 36.31 10.44 -50.62
CA LEU A 256 37.26 9.53 -51.25
C LEU A 256 36.88 8.11 -50.85
N VAL A 257 36.57 7.34 -51.88
CA VAL A 257 36.40 5.89 -51.87
C VAL A 257 37.72 5.26 -51.46
N ASP A 258 37.70 4.41 -50.44
CA ASP A 258 38.71 3.37 -50.32
C ASP A 258 38.09 2.09 -49.74
N GLU A 259 38.26 1.01 -50.49
CA GLU A 259 37.97 -0.36 -50.09
C GLU A 259 38.97 -0.79 -49.01
N GLN A 260 38.51 -1.32 -47.86
CA GLN A 260 39.04 -2.56 -47.28
C GLN A 260 38.46 -2.93 -45.90
N ALA A 261 38.34 -4.24 -45.72
CA ALA A 261 38.17 -5.03 -44.50
C ALA A 261 36.78 -5.08 -43.87
N ASP A 262 36.01 -6.01 -44.42
CA ASP A 262 34.82 -6.66 -43.85
C ASP A 262 35.14 -7.28 -42.47
N MET A 263 35.09 -6.48 -41.40
CA MET A 263 35.08 -6.98 -40.02
C MET A 263 33.69 -7.56 -39.75
N LYS A 264 33.55 -8.87 -39.95
CA LYS A 264 32.41 -9.65 -39.43
C LYS A 264 32.36 -9.48 -37.92
N VAL A 265 31.56 -8.52 -37.45
CA VAL A 265 31.12 -8.49 -36.05
C VAL A 265 30.33 -9.78 -35.85
N ASN A 266 30.88 -10.70 -35.06
CA ASN A 266 30.26 -11.97 -34.70
C ASN A 266 29.01 -11.69 -33.85
N THR A 267 27.89 -11.35 -34.48
CA THR A 267 26.60 -11.27 -33.81
C THR A 267 26.12 -12.69 -33.53
N CYS A 268 26.42 -13.20 -32.33
CA CYS A 268 25.78 -14.43 -31.85
C CYS A 268 24.26 -14.24 -31.87
N GLY A 269 23.53 -15.12 -32.57
CA GLY A 269 22.05 -15.12 -32.63
C GLY A 269 21.38 -15.63 -31.35
N CYS A 270 22.00 -15.40 -30.19
CA CYS A 270 21.53 -15.92 -28.92
C CYS A 270 20.38 -15.10 -28.32
N ALA A 271 19.67 -15.69 -27.36
CA ALA A 271 18.48 -15.12 -26.75
C ALA A 271 18.75 -13.72 -26.14
N PRO A 272 17.74 -12.82 -26.06
CA PRO A 272 17.89 -11.46 -25.52
C PRO A 272 18.52 -11.38 -24.13
N ILE A 273 18.43 -12.47 -23.35
CA ILE A 273 19.06 -12.59 -22.04
C ILE A 273 20.59 -12.45 -22.08
N CYS A 274 21.23 -12.75 -23.21
CA CYS A 274 22.67 -12.59 -23.39
C CYS A 274 23.11 -11.14 -23.68
N LEU A 275 22.17 -10.21 -23.91
CA LEU A 275 22.47 -8.84 -24.34
C LEU A 275 23.50 -8.13 -23.46
N PRO A 276 23.48 -8.23 -22.11
CA PRO A 276 24.51 -7.61 -21.28
C PRO A 276 25.93 -8.13 -21.54
N LEU A 277 26.08 -9.41 -21.87
CA LEU A 277 27.37 -10.01 -22.24
C LEU A 277 27.77 -9.59 -23.65
N THR A 278 26.82 -9.55 -24.57
CA THR A 278 27.07 -9.12 -25.95
C THR A 278 27.42 -7.64 -26.04
N THR A 279 26.83 -6.77 -25.22
CA THR A 279 27.16 -5.34 -25.29
C THR A 279 28.47 -5.01 -24.58
N LEU A 280 28.79 -5.72 -23.50
CA LEU A 280 29.93 -5.36 -22.66
C LEU A 280 31.19 -6.18 -22.94
N LEU A 281 31.07 -7.41 -23.45
CA LEU A 281 32.23 -8.29 -23.72
C LEU A 281 32.63 -8.36 -25.20
N SER A 282 31.84 -7.79 -26.12
CA SER A 282 32.16 -7.86 -27.57
C SER A 282 33.24 -6.88 -28.00
N ASP A 283 33.58 -5.90 -27.17
CA ASP A 283 34.58 -4.90 -27.50
C ASP A 283 35.97 -5.39 -27.08
N SER A 284 36.65 -6.10 -27.99
CA SER A 284 37.94 -6.74 -27.76
C SER A 284 39.09 -5.76 -27.46
N VAL A 285 38.84 -4.46 -27.61
CA VAL A 285 39.84 -3.39 -27.46
C VAL A 285 39.79 -2.72 -26.08
N SER A 286 38.70 -2.88 -25.34
CA SER A 286 38.47 -2.18 -24.08
C SER A 286 38.77 -3.10 -22.88
N GLU A 287 39.83 -2.81 -22.11
CA GLU A 287 40.10 -3.49 -20.84
C GLU A 287 38.93 -3.26 -19.86
N LEU A 288 38.05 -4.26 -19.74
CA LEU A 288 36.94 -4.20 -18.79
C LEU A 288 37.48 -4.20 -17.37
N SER A 289 37.00 -3.25 -16.56
CA SER A 289 37.37 -3.20 -15.15
C SER A 289 36.97 -4.51 -14.43
N ARG A 290 37.88 -5.06 -13.61
CA ARG A 290 37.59 -6.22 -12.74
C ARG A 290 36.26 -6.14 -11.96
N PRO A 291 35.84 -4.98 -11.40
CA PRO A 291 34.54 -4.87 -10.75
C PRO A 291 33.36 -5.12 -11.70
N LEU A 292 33.43 -4.65 -12.94
CA LEU A 292 32.39 -4.84 -13.94
C LEU A 292 32.28 -6.32 -14.34
N VAL A 293 33.40 -6.98 -14.62
CA VAL A 293 33.42 -8.43 -14.95
C VAL A 293 32.90 -9.27 -13.76
N THR A 294 33.25 -8.87 -12.52
CA THR A 294 32.70 -9.52 -11.31
C THR A 294 31.19 -9.35 -11.20
N SER A 295 30.67 -8.17 -11.54
CA SER A 295 29.22 -7.88 -11.52
C SER A 295 28.49 -8.69 -12.60
N LEU A 296 29.08 -8.80 -13.79
CA LEU A 296 28.57 -9.66 -14.87
C LEU A 296 28.56 -11.14 -14.46
N LEU A 297 29.57 -11.59 -13.71
CA LEU A 297 29.60 -12.96 -13.19
C LEU A 297 28.46 -13.22 -12.19
N HIS A 298 28.20 -12.29 -11.27
CA HIS A 298 27.11 -12.42 -10.31
C HIS A 298 25.74 -12.35 -10.96
N TRP A 299 25.58 -11.46 -11.94
CA TRP A 299 24.36 -11.39 -12.76
C TRP A 299 24.15 -12.71 -13.52
N ALA A 300 25.18 -13.23 -14.21
CA ALA A 300 25.11 -14.47 -14.98
C ALA A 300 24.70 -15.67 -14.10
N ARG A 301 25.18 -15.71 -12.85
CA ARG A 301 24.75 -16.69 -11.84
C ARG A 301 23.26 -16.54 -11.47
N SER A 302 22.78 -15.30 -11.32
CA SER A 302 21.40 -15.03 -10.90
C SER A 302 20.36 -15.38 -11.96
N VAL A 303 20.72 -15.34 -13.26
CA VAL A 303 19.82 -15.66 -14.38
C VAL A 303 19.90 -17.13 -14.83
N SER A 304 20.57 -17.99 -14.03
CA SER A 304 20.98 -19.36 -14.36
C SER A 304 21.98 -19.45 -15.50
N TRP A 305 23.06 -20.22 -15.31
CA TRP A 305 24.05 -20.46 -16.35
C TRP A 305 23.43 -21.11 -17.60
N GLU A 306 22.37 -21.91 -17.43
CA GLU A 306 21.66 -22.63 -18.50
C GLU A 306 21.06 -21.69 -19.55
N SER A 307 20.73 -20.45 -19.17
CA SER A 307 20.11 -19.47 -20.07
C SER A 307 21.12 -18.74 -20.97
N LEU A 308 22.43 -18.89 -20.72
CA LEU A 308 23.49 -18.23 -21.46
C LEU A 308 24.09 -19.16 -22.51
N CYS A 309 24.42 -18.66 -23.70
CA CYS A 309 25.08 -19.48 -24.72
C CYS A 309 26.53 -19.81 -24.33
N GLU A 310 27.07 -20.88 -24.92
CA GLU A 310 28.42 -21.35 -24.61
C GLU A 310 29.50 -20.32 -24.94
N ASP A 311 29.36 -19.58 -26.04
CA ASP A 311 30.34 -18.58 -26.46
C ASP A 311 30.43 -17.43 -25.46
N HIS A 312 29.31 -16.91 -24.97
CA HIS A 312 29.34 -15.85 -23.96
C HIS A 312 29.84 -16.34 -22.60
N LEU A 313 29.62 -17.62 -22.25
CA LEU A 313 30.24 -18.20 -21.07
C LEU A 313 31.76 -18.32 -21.22
N LYS A 314 32.26 -18.66 -22.41
CA LYS A 314 33.70 -18.68 -22.73
C LYS A 314 34.33 -17.30 -22.60
N HIS A 315 33.67 -16.26 -23.13
CA HIS A 315 34.16 -14.88 -23.00
C HIS A 315 34.16 -14.42 -21.55
N LEU A 316 33.08 -14.66 -20.80
CA LEU A 316 33.00 -14.32 -19.39
C LEU A 316 34.08 -15.04 -18.57
N TYR A 317 34.34 -16.31 -18.87
CA TYR A 317 35.43 -17.09 -18.27
C TYR A 317 36.81 -16.52 -18.60
N HIS A 318 37.05 -16.17 -19.86
CA HIS A 318 38.30 -15.58 -20.30
C HIS A 318 38.57 -14.26 -19.56
N HIS A 319 37.59 -13.37 -19.47
CA HIS A 319 37.76 -12.11 -18.74
C HIS A 319 37.95 -12.31 -17.23
N MET A 320 37.39 -13.37 -16.64
CA MET A 320 37.54 -13.65 -15.20
C MET A 320 38.86 -14.33 -14.85
N THR A 321 39.41 -15.14 -15.74
CA THR A 321 40.61 -15.94 -15.47
C THR A 321 41.86 -15.44 -16.20
N LEU A 322 41.67 -14.62 -17.23
CA LEU A 322 42.68 -14.26 -18.23
C LEU A 322 43.27 -15.49 -18.95
N VAL A 323 42.54 -16.61 -18.95
CA VAL A 323 42.92 -17.87 -19.60
C VAL A 323 41.90 -18.21 -20.67
N GLU A 324 42.38 -18.53 -21.86
CA GLU A 324 41.55 -19.01 -22.96
C GLU A 324 40.94 -20.40 -22.63
N PRO A 325 39.61 -20.60 -22.77
CA PRO A 325 38.93 -21.84 -22.42
C PRO A 325 39.08 -22.96 -23.46
N TYR A 326 40.23 -23.06 -24.15
CA TYR A 326 40.44 -24.05 -25.21
C TYR A 326 40.26 -25.48 -24.70
N GLY A 327 39.32 -26.22 -25.31
CA GLY A 327 39.03 -27.62 -24.96
C GLY A 327 38.15 -27.82 -23.73
N MET A 328 37.69 -26.75 -23.07
CA MET A 328 36.72 -26.86 -21.97
C MET A 328 35.30 -26.99 -22.54
N ASP A 329 34.56 -27.98 -22.06
CA ASP A 329 33.12 -28.05 -22.33
C ASP A 329 32.36 -27.04 -21.46
N ARG A 330 31.08 -26.81 -21.82
CA ARG A 330 30.19 -25.91 -21.10
C ARG A 330 30.12 -26.20 -19.60
N ARG A 331 30.06 -27.47 -19.20
CA ARG A 331 29.90 -27.87 -17.79
C ARG A 331 31.15 -27.50 -17.00
N GLU A 332 32.32 -27.70 -17.59
CA GLU A 332 33.60 -27.36 -16.98
C GLU A 332 33.78 -25.86 -16.82
N ILE A 333 33.37 -25.06 -17.80
CA ILE A 333 33.36 -23.60 -17.72
C ILE A 333 32.46 -23.14 -16.57
N VAL A 334 31.21 -23.64 -16.51
CA VAL A 334 30.27 -23.29 -15.44
C VAL A 334 30.82 -23.70 -14.07
N ARG A 335 31.36 -24.91 -13.94
CA ARG A 335 31.97 -25.40 -12.69
C ARG A 335 33.10 -24.48 -12.22
N HIS A 336 33.95 -23.99 -13.13
CA HIS A 336 35.02 -23.05 -12.77
C HIS A 336 34.49 -21.68 -12.37
N LEU A 337 33.52 -21.14 -13.13
CA LEU A 337 32.88 -19.86 -12.80
C LEU A 337 32.19 -19.90 -11.43
N GLU A 338 31.55 -21.01 -11.08
CA GLU A 338 30.98 -21.26 -9.76
C GLU A 338 32.04 -21.36 -8.67
N LEU A 339 33.16 -22.05 -8.94
CA LEU A 339 34.29 -22.13 -8.02
C LEU A 339 34.87 -20.74 -7.73
N ILE A 340 34.98 -19.88 -8.75
CA ILE A 340 35.44 -18.49 -8.61
C ILE A 340 34.45 -17.68 -7.74
N CYS A 341 33.14 -17.85 -7.96
CA CYS A 341 32.12 -17.23 -7.12
C CYS A 341 32.20 -17.69 -5.65
N ASN A 342 32.48 -18.97 -5.42
CA ASN A 342 32.47 -19.58 -4.09
C ASN A 342 33.78 -19.32 -3.32
N ARG A 343 34.95 -19.32 -3.99
CA ARG A 343 36.25 -18.98 -3.37
C ARG A 343 36.30 -17.55 -2.82
N ARG A 344 35.59 -16.61 -3.45
CA ARG A 344 35.48 -15.23 -2.94
C ARG A 344 34.62 -15.14 -1.66
N ARG A 345 33.71 -16.09 -1.44
CA ARG A 345 32.94 -16.19 -0.18
C ARG A 345 33.74 -16.84 0.95
N SER A 346 34.62 -17.79 0.63
CA SER A 346 35.39 -18.52 1.66
C SER A 346 36.67 -17.80 2.13
N SER A 347 37.12 -16.77 1.40
CA SER A 347 38.34 -16.00 1.73
C SER A 347 38.07 -14.76 2.60
N SER A 348 36.88 -14.64 3.18
CA SER A 348 36.51 -13.59 4.13
C SER A 348 36.78 -13.94 5.60
N GLY A 349 37.40 -15.10 5.89
CA GLY A 349 37.65 -15.59 7.25
C GLY A 349 39.12 -15.60 7.70
N SER A 350 40.03 -14.97 6.97
CA SER A 350 41.46 -14.96 7.35
C SER A 350 41.98 -13.52 7.45
N SER A 351 42.39 -13.22 8.67
CA SER A 351 42.97 -11.98 9.17
C SER A 351 44.22 -11.60 8.38
N ASP A 352 44.09 -10.60 7.52
CA ASP A 352 45.20 -9.70 7.19
C ASP A 352 44.60 -8.35 6.80
N SER A 353 44.58 -7.47 7.79
CA SER A 353 44.22 -6.07 7.72
C SER A 353 45.26 -5.30 6.91
N SER A 354 44.85 -4.63 5.83
CA SER A 354 45.41 -3.31 5.45
C SER A 354 44.88 -2.77 4.10
N THR A 355 44.25 -3.57 3.23
CA THR A 355 43.92 -3.07 1.87
C THR A 355 42.56 -3.51 1.30
N LYS A 356 41.71 -4.20 2.07
CA LYS A 356 40.40 -4.67 1.60
C LYS A 356 39.21 -3.71 1.81
N ASP A 357 39.42 -2.54 2.40
CA ASP A 357 38.35 -1.58 2.74
C ASP A 357 37.87 -0.65 1.61
N GLN A 358 38.31 -0.84 0.36
CA GLN A 358 37.97 0.10 -0.72
C GLN A 358 36.89 -0.36 -1.72
N MET A 359 36.43 -1.61 -1.73
CA MET A 359 35.46 -2.07 -2.76
C MET A 359 34.20 -2.77 -2.27
N THR A 360 34.09 -3.05 -0.96
CA THR A 360 32.78 -3.30 -0.31
C THR A 360 32.07 -1.98 0.05
N THR A 361 32.73 -0.85 -0.24
CA THR A 361 32.40 0.54 0.10
C THR A 361 31.42 1.21 -0.88
N LEU A 362 30.56 0.44 -1.55
CA LEU A 362 29.42 1.00 -2.30
C LEU A 362 28.11 0.95 -1.52
N LEU A 363 28.12 0.37 -0.32
CA LEU A 363 27.11 0.68 0.68
C LEU A 363 27.65 1.86 1.49
N PRO A 364 26.87 2.95 1.67
CA PRO A 364 27.28 4.02 2.57
C PRO A 364 27.65 3.40 3.92
N PRO A 365 28.77 3.80 4.54
CA PRO A 365 29.16 3.28 5.83
C PRO A 365 27.97 3.38 6.78
N ILE A 366 27.76 2.35 7.61
CA ILE A 366 26.78 2.42 8.68
C ILE A 366 27.19 3.64 9.50
N THR A 367 26.40 4.72 9.41
CA THR A 367 26.65 5.93 10.17
C THR A 367 26.63 5.52 11.64
N GLU A 368 27.58 6.03 12.41
CA GLU A 368 27.60 5.83 13.86
C GLU A 368 26.20 6.17 14.40
N MET A 369 25.57 5.19 15.04
CA MET A 369 24.26 5.38 15.62
C MET A 369 24.37 6.40 16.76
N ALA A 370 23.35 7.24 16.90
CA ALA A 370 23.26 8.12 18.04
C ALA A 370 23.21 7.32 19.32
N ASP A 371 23.75 7.91 20.39
CA ASP A 371 23.69 7.35 21.72
C ASP A 371 22.22 7.12 22.14
N ASP A 372 21.95 6.05 22.88
CA ASP A 372 20.59 5.68 23.27
C ASP A 372 19.91 6.79 24.08
N GLN A 373 20.64 7.48 24.95
CA GLN A 373 20.12 8.61 25.72
C GLN A 373 19.77 9.78 24.80
N GLN A 374 20.53 9.98 23.72
CA GLN A 374 20.21 10.98 22.69
C GLN A 374 18.97 10.60 21.89
N LEU A 375 18.77 9.32 21.53
CA LEU A 375 17.56 8.85 20.86
C LEU A 375 16.32 9.05 21.74
N PHE A 376 16.41 8.73 23.03
CA PHE A 376 15.34 9.02 23.99
C PHE A 376 15.08 10.51 24.11
N GLY A 377 16.12 11.33 24.28
CA GLY A 377 15.99 12.79 24.33
C GLY A 377 15.30 13.35 23.09
N ARG A 378 15.69 12.90 21.89
CA ARG A 378 15.13 13.35 20.61
C ARG A 378 13.65 13.03 20.46
N TYR A 379 13.25 11.78 20.72
CA TYR A 379 11.91 11.30 20.36
C TYR A 379 10.89 11.36 21.51
N THR A 380 11.34 11.54 22.75
CA THR A 380 10.46 11.63 23.94
C THR A 380 10.56 12.97 24.65
N ALA A 381 11.53 13.83 24.29
CA ALA A 381 11.93 15.00 25.06
C ALA A 381 12.34 14.70 26.53
N MET A 382 12.59 13.43 26.86
CA MET A 382 12.86 12.97 28.22
C MET A 382 14.06 12.00 28.25
N PRO A 383 15.31 12.50 28.15
CA PRO A 383 16.51 11.66 28.12
C PRO A 383 16.71 10.82 29.40
N GLN A 384 16.19 11.28 30.54
CA GLN A 384 16.25 10.57 31.83
C GLN A 384 15.52 9.22 31.83
N LEU A 385 14.60 9.01 30.88
CA LEU A 385 13.88 7.74 30.75
C LEU A 385 14.81 6.59 30.37
N TRP A 386 15.95 6.87 29.73
CA TRP A 386 16.94 5.84 29.42
C TRP A 386 17.52 5.19 30.69
N SER A 387 17.85 6.01 31.70
CA SER A 387 18.35 5.48 32.98
C SER A 387 17.29 4.68 33.73
N SER A 388 16.01 5.09 33.67
CA SER A 388 14.90 4.31 34.23
C SER A 388 14.69 3.00 33.47
N TRP A 389 14.78 3.00 32.14
CA TRP A 389 14.74 1.79 31.33
C TRP A 389 15.82 0.78 31.74
N GLN A 390 17.07 1.22 31.88
CA GLN A 390 18.18 0.35 32.28
C GLN A 390 18.00 -0.24 33.70
N LYS A 391 17.45 0.55 34.63
CA LYS A 391 17.27 0.14 36.02
C LYS A 391 16.04 -0.73 36.23
N ASP A 392 14.91 -0.30 35.66
CA ASP A 392 13.59 -0.80 35.97
C ASP A 392 13.11 -1.82 34.92
N GLY A 393 13.69 -1.81 33.71
CA GLY A 393 13.27 -2.64 32.58
C GLY A 393 11.89 -2.28 32.03
N VAL A 394 11.34 -1.14 32.43
CA VAL A 394 10.06 -0.59 31.98
C VAL A 394 10.16 0.92 31.84
N VAL A 395 9.55 1.47 30.80
CA VAL A 395 9.39 2.91 30.63
C VAL A 395 7.97 3.21 30.16
N HIS A 396 7.36 4.24 30.76
CA HIS A 396 6.10 4.82 30.32
C HIS A 396 6.38 6.19 29.70
N ILE A 397 5.92 6.39 28.48
CA ILE A 397 6.07 7.61 27.70
C ILE A 397 4.66 8.14 27.43
N ALA A 398 4.22 9.06 28.28
CA ALA A 398 2.91 9.69 28.16
C ALA A 398 2.80 10.47 26.83
N GLY A 399 1.67 10.32 26.15
CA GLY A 399 1.34 11.04 24.93
C GLY A 399 2.27 10.79 23.74
N PHE A 400 3.02 9.69 23.71
CA PHE A 400 3.98 9.42 22.63
C PHE A 400 3.32 9.42 21.23
N PHE A 401 2.07 8.94 21.15
CA PHE A 401 1.26 8.93 19.93
C PHE A 401 0.21 10.04 19.88
N ASP A 402 0.33 11.13 20.66
CA ASP A 402 -0.60 12.27 20.64
C ASP A 402 -0.70 12.94 19.25
N TYR A 403 0.32 12.77 18.42
CA TYR A 403 0.26 13.22 17.03
C TYR A 403 -0.92 12.60 16.26
N LEU A 404 -1.36 11.39 16.62
CA LEU A 404 -2.53 10.75 16.00
C LEU A 404 -3.82 11.52 16.33
N GLU A 405 -3.91 12.10 17.52
CA GLU A 405 -4.99 13.02 17.90
C GLU A 405 -4.90 14.32 17.09
N GLN A 406 -3.69 14.89 16.94
CA GLN A 406 -3.46 16.12 16.17
C GLN A 406 -3.81 15.97 14.68
N TYR A 407 -3.61 14.79 14.09
CA TYR A 407 -4.05 14.49 12.72
C TYR A 407 -5.54 14.09 12.63
N GLY A 408 -6.29 14.15 13.73
CA GLY A 408 -7.72 13.79 13.79
C GLY A 408 -8.01 12.30 13.63
N ILE A 409 -7.01 11.43 13.78
CA ILE A 409 -7.14 9.98 13.58
C ILE A 409 -7.90 9.36 14.73
N PHE A 410 -7.51 9.66 15.97
CA PHE A 410 -8.18 9.15 17.16
C PHE A 410 -9.63 9.65 17.27
N ASP A 411 -9.85 10.95 17.09
CA ASP A 411 -11.19 11.53 16.96
C ASP A 411 -12.04 10.81 15.91
N ARG A 412 -11.48 10.60 14.71
CA ARG A 412 -12.20 9.91 13.63
C ARG A 412 -12.55 8.48 14.00
N VAL A 413 -11.61 7.72 14.56
CA VAL A 413 -11.87 6.35 15.02
C VAL A 413 -12.96 6.32 16.09
N ARG A 414 -12.91 7.19 17.11
CA ARG A 414 -13.98 7.27 18.12
C ARG A 414 -15.34 7.55 17.48
N ASN A 415 -15.40 8.46 16.51
CA ASN A 415 -16.64 8.78 15.79
C ASN A 415 -17.16 7.59 14.95
N THR A 416 -16.28 6.90 14.23
CA THR A 416 -16.62 5.70 13.46
C THR A 416 -17.12 4.59 14.40
N LEU A 417 -16.40 4.33 15.50
CA LEU A 417 -16.82 3.34 16.51
C LEU A 417 -18.18 3.68 17.11
N LYS A 418 -18.41 4.95 17.46
CA LYS A 418 -19.69 5.43 18.00
C LYS A 418 -20.83 5.26 16.98
N LYS A 419 -20.58 5.57 15.71
CA LYS A 419 -21.56 5.43 14.62
C LYS A 419 -21.99 3.98 14.43
N HIS A 420 -21.08 3.03 14.62
CA HIS A 420 -21.33 1.60 14.42
C HIS A 420 -21.59 0.82 15.71
N ALA A 421 -21.61 1.46 16.88
CA ALA A 421 -21.71 0.80 18.19
C ALA A 421 -22.94 -0.11 18.37
N SER A 422 -24.04 0.18 17.66
CA SER A 422 -25.29 -0.56 17.76
C SER A 422 -25.52 -1.57 16.63
N GLY A 423 -24.60 -1.68 15.67
CA GLY A 423 -24.75 -2.56 14.50
C GLY A 423 -23.92 -3.83 14.61
N ASP A 424 -24.36 -4.90 13.94
CA ASP A 424 -23.63 -6.18 13.84
C ASP A 424 -22.22 -5.99 13.24
N ASP A 425 -22.02 -4.93 12.45
CA ASP A 425 -20.74 -4.56 11.83
C ASP A 425 -19.73 -3.94 12.82
N PHE A 426 -20.11 -3.65 14.07
CA PHE A 426 -19.22 -2.98 15.05
C PHE A 426 -17.88 -3.71 15.19
N HIS A 427 -17.92 -5.04 15.35
CA HIS A 427 -16.73 -5.85 15.57
C HIS A 427 -15.76 -5.77 14.38
N LEU A 428 -16.29 -5.85 13.16
CA LEU A 428 -15.50 -5.80 11.93
C LEU A 428 -14.88 -4.41 11.74
N ILE A 429 -15.67 -3.34 11.86
CA ILE A 429 -15.18 -1.97 11.64
C ILE A 429 -14.16 -1.57 12.70
N SER A 430 -14.41 -1.92 13.96
CA SER A 430 -13.46 -1.65 15.04
C SER A 430 -12.15 -2.41 14.86
N GLN A 431 -12.21 -3.67 14.44
CA GLN A 431 -11.01 -4.43 14.09
C GLN A 431 -10.22 -3.74 12.97
N LYS A 432 -10.90 -3.26 11.92
CA LYS A 432 -10.25 -2.54 10.82
C LYS A 432 -9.62 -1.23 11.27
N CYS A 433 -10.31 -0.44 12.09
CA CYS A 433 -9.75 0.82 12.62
C CYS A 433 -8.46 0.58 13.42
N TYR A 434 -8.45 -0.41 14.31
CA TYR A 434 -7.27 -0.72 15.10
C TYR A 434 -6.16 -1.37 14.27
N GLU A 435 -6.50 -2.19 13.28
CA GLU A 435 -5.53 -2.73 12.31
C GLU A 435 -4.81 -1.62 11.53
N LEU A 436 -5.52 -0.55 11.15
CA LEU A 436 -4.92 0.63 10.52
C LEU A 436 -4.00 1.38 11.49
N ILE A 437 -4.44 1.64 12.74
CA ILE A 437 -3.60 2.29 13.76
C ILE A 437 -2.32 1.48 14.01
N CYS A 438 -2.43 0.16 14.12
CA CYS A 438 -1.29 -0.72 14.29
C CYS A 438 -0.30 -0.60 13.13
N GLN A 439 -0.78 -0.63 11.89
CA GLN A 439 0.07 -0.43 10.71
C GLN A 439 0.75 0.95 10.67
N MET A 440 0.10 2.00 11.20
CA MET A 440 0.74 3.31 11.33
C MET A 440 1.87 3.29 12.35
N ILE A 441 1.60 2.75 13.54
CA ILE A 441 2.58 2.68 14.64
C ILE A 441 3.79 1.85 14.22
N GLN A 442 3.56 0.69 13.59
CA GLN A 442 4.62 -0.21 13.11
C GLN A 442 5.55 0.44 12.07
N GLN A 443 5.06 1.45 11.35
CA GLN A 443 5.83 2.20 10.35
C GLN A 443 6.45 3.50 10.86
N ASP A 444 6.16 3.90 12.11
CA ASP A 444 6.66 5.15 12.69
C ASP A 444 8.18 5.04 12.98
N PRO A 445 9.04 5.88 12.34
CA PRO A 445 10.47 5.81 12.56
C PRO A 445 10.91 6.25 13.97
N ALA A 446 10.15 7.11 14.66
CA ALA A 446 10.45 7.48 16.04
C ALA A 446 10.24 6.28 16.98
N TYR A 447 9.10 5.59 16.82
CA TYR A 447 8.81 4.35 17.55
C TYR A 447 9.88 3.30 17.29
N TYR A 448 10.20 3.03 16.02
CA TYR A 448 11.28 2.15 15.62
C TYR A 448 12.61 2.48 16.32
N SER A 449 12.99 3.76 16.35
CA SER A 449 14.25 4.20 16.94
C SER A 449 14.32 3.90 18.45
N LEU A 450 13.21 4.09 19.17
CA LEU A 450 13.13 3.74 20.59
C LEU A 450 13.23 2.23 20.82
N ILE A 451 12.58 1.41 19.97
CA ILE A 451 12.70 -0.05 20.08
C ILE A 451 14.15 -0.49 19.89
N VAL A 452 14.84 0.04 18.87
CA VAL A 452 16.26 -0.28 18.64
C VAL A 452 17.13 0.14 19.82
N ALA A 453 16.90 1.33 20.39
CA ALA A 453 17.63 1.78 21.58
C ALA A 453 17.39 0.86 22.79
N CYS A 454 16.14 0.44 23.00
CA CYS A 454 15.74 -0.43 24.11
C CYS A 454 16.28 -1.86 24.01
N ARG A 455 16.56 -2.37 22.81
CA ARG A 455 17.02 -3.75 22.61
C ARG A 455 18.39 -4.01 23.24
N PRO A 456 18.54 -5.10 24.02
CA PRO A 456 19.84 -5.47 24.59
C PRO A 456 20.91 -5.79 23.54
N ASP A 457 20.52 -6.40 22.42
CA ASP A 457 21.42 -6.81 21.34
C ASP A 457 21.70 -5.72 20.29
N LYS A 458 21.04 -4.57 20.42
CA LYS A 458 21.13 -3.46 19.45
C LYS A 458 20.80 -3.87 18.01
N ASN A 459 20.04 -4.95 17.80
CA ASN A 459 19.64 -5.32 16.47
C ASN A 459 18.67 -4.25 15.92
N TRP A 460 19.09 -3.61 14.83
CA TRP A 460 18.31 -2.58 14.16
C TRP A 460 17.42 -3.14 13.05
N ARG A 461 17.55 -4.42 12.69
CA ARG A 461 16.74 -5.09 11.67
C ARG A 461 15.59 -5.78 12.36
N LEU A 462 14.44 -5.14 12.33
CA LEU A 462 13.29 -5.59 13.09
C LEU A 462 12.18 -6.09 12.17
N ILE A 463 11.39 -7.02 12.68
CA ILE A 463 10.09 -7.35 12.12
C ILE A 463 9.08 -7.38 13.26
N HIS A 464 7.92 -6.77 13.03
CA HIS A 464 6.83 -6.80 14.00
C HIS A 464 6.15 -8.16 13.94
N ARG A 465 6.04 -8.82 15.09
CA ARG A 465 5.16 -9.98 15.22
C ARG A 465 3.71 -9.50 15.14
N PRO A 466 2.78 -10.32 14.61
CA PRO A 466 1.37 -10.02 14.64
C PRO A 466 0.95 -9.65 16.07
N GLY A 467 0.42 -8.45 16.25
CA GLY A 467 -0.09 -8.03 17.55
C GLY A 467 -1.30 -8.90 17.94
N HIS A 468 -1.31 -9.42 19.16
CA HIS A 468 -2.48 -10.11 19.69
C HIS A 468 -3.44 -9.08 20.28
N TYR A 469 -4.59 -8.92 19.63
CA TYR A 469 -5.74 -8.24 20.22
C TYR A 469 -6.49 -9.24 21.10
N HIS A 470 -6.27 -9.19 22.41
CA HIS A 470 -7.14 -9.90 23.35
C HIS A 470 -8.43 -9.10 23.49
N ARG A 471 -9.50 -9.59 22.87
CA ARG A 471 -10.80 -8.90 22.87
C ARG A 471 -11.91 -9.66 23.60
N GLU A 472 -11.72 -10.96 23.88
CA GLU A 472 -12.74 -11.78 24.52
C GLU A 472 -12.13 -12.61 25.64
N THR A 473 -12.15 -12.05 26.85
CA THR A 473 -12.31 -12.86 28.05
C THR A 473 -13.71 -12.55 28.58
N SER A 474 -14.48 -13.60 28.86
CA SER A 474 -15.82 -13.46 29.44
C SER A 474 -15.72 -12.68 30.76
N PRO A 475 -16.54 -11.64 30.98
CA PRO A 475 -16.49 -10.82 32.19
C PRO A 475 -16.83 -11.58 33.49
N ASP A 476 -17.28 -12.83 33.42
CA ASP A 476 -17.72 -13.59 34.60
C ASP A 476 -16.61 -14.23 35.45
N THR A 477 -15.34 -13.83 35.28
CA THR A 477 -14.21 -14.39 36.06
C THR A 477 -13.38 -13.31 36.78
N GLU A 478 -14.02 -12.27 37.29
CA GLU A 478 -13.31 -11.16 37.96
C GLU A 478 -12.78 -11.47 39.38
N ASP A 479 -13.12 -12.60 40.01
CA ASP A 479 -13.08 -12.64 41.48
C ASP A 479 -11.87 -13.31 42.16
N LYS A 480 -10.79 -13.70 41.46
CA LYS A 480 -9.53 -14.09 42.11
C LYS A 480 -8.29 -13.73 41.27
N LEU A 481 -7.86 -12.48 41.36
CA LEU A 481 -6.50 -12.02 41.01
C LEU A 481 -5.49 -12.56 42.03
N VAL A 482 -5.35 -13.88 42.13
CA VAL A 482 -4.16 -14.48 42.73
C VAL A 482 -3.10 -14.45 41.63
N ILE A 483 -1.93 -13.90 41.92
CA ILE A 483 -0.72 -14.06 41.10
C ILE A 483 -0.39 -15.56 41.14
N ASP A 484 -1.05 -16.35 40.30
CA ASP A 484 -0.82 -17.78 40.24
C ASP A 484 0.44 -18.03 39.41
N LEU A 485 1.59 -17.81 40.05
CA LEU A 485 2.92 -18.12 39.51
C LEU A 485 3.07 -19.61 39.14
N THR A 486 2.13 -20.48 39.54
CA THR A 486 2.24 -21.92 39.34
C THR A 486 1.77 -22.42 37.97
N LEU A 487 0.98 -21.64 37.21
CA LEU A 487 0.38 -22.15 35.95
C LEU A 487 1.26 -22.01 34.69
N GLY A 488 2.53 -21.60 34.81
CA GLY A 488 3.40 -21.44 33.63
C GLY A 488 4.90 -21.61 33.84
N GLN A 489 5.42 -21.76 35.05
CA GLN A 489 6.88 -21.67 35.27
C GLN A 489 7.68 -22.95 35.00
N THR A 490 7.07 -24.14 34.89
CA THR A 490 7.85 -25.40 34.90
C THR A 490 8.39 -25.87 33.55
N ASP A 491 7.94 -25.33 32.40
CA ASP A 491 8.47 -25.66 31.06
C ASP A 491 8.98 -24.42 30.27
N LEU A 492 9.02 -23.26 30.92
CA LEU A 492 9.28 -21.96 30.27
C LEU A 492 10.74 -21.49 30.37
N PHE A 493 11.57 -22.15 31.18
CA PHE A 493 12.96 -21.77 31.46
C PHE A 493 14.02 -22.62 30.74
N SER A 494 13.66 -23.69 30.02
CA SER A 494 14.64 -24.55 29.35
C SER A 494 14.37 -24.62 27.85
N THR A 495 14.73 -23.56 27.12
CA THR A 495 15.43 -23.54 25.81
C THR A 495 15.04 -22.31 24.96
N ALA A 496 15.96 -21.33 24.90
CA ALA A 496 16.13 -20.32 23.84
C ALA A 496 14.87 -19.51 23.40
N LYS A 497 14.13 -18.94 24.35
CA LYS A 497 13.05 -17.98 24.08
C LYS A 497 13.67 -16.59 23.81
N GLY A 498 13.23 -15.91 22.74
CA GLY A 498 13.85 -14.68 22.18
C GLY A 498 14.33 -13.66 23.20
N THR A 499 15.61 -13.71 23.53
CA THR A 499 16.21 -13.02 24.68
C THR A 499 16.23 -11.50 24.55
N SER A 500 15.94 -10.98 23.36
CA SER A 500 16.07 -9.56 23.01
C SER A 500 14.75 -8.92 22.54
N ASP A 501 13.63 -9.65 22.56
CA ASP A 501 12.35 -9.14 22.06
C ASP A 501 11.78 -8.06 23.01
N ILE A 502 11.63 -6.83 22.53
CA ILE A 502 10.96 -5.77 23.29
C ILE A 502 9.45 -5.95 23.17
N GLN A 503 8.74 -5.77 24.28
CA GLN A 503 7.28 -5.72 24.30
C GLN A 503 6.84 -4.27 24.45
N SER A 504 5.93 -3.86 23.57
CA SER A 504 5.31 -2.53 23.58
C SER A 504 3.82 -2.66 23.85
N THR A 505 3.30 -1.79 24.69
CA THR A 505 1.86 -1.67 24.94
C THR A 505 1.45 -0.24 24.67
N ILE A 506 0.48 -0.05 23.78
CA ILE A 506 -0.06 1.24 23.39
C ILE A 506 -1.53 1.28 23.78
N MET A 507 -1.97 2.36 24.41
CA MET A 507 -3.40 2.57 24.70
C MET A 507 -4.07 3.21 23.48
N LEU A 508 -5.06 2.50 22.93
CA LEU A 508 -5.81 2.90 21.75
C LEU A 508 -6.92 3.91 22.10
N PRO A 509 -7.48 4.63 21.11
CA PRO A 509 -8.65 5.47 21.32
C PRO A 509 -9.85 4.58 21.65
N THR A 510 -10.29 4.59 22.90
CA THR A 510 -11.48 3.84 23.33
C THR A 510 -12.46 4.72 24.10
N PHE A 511 -13.57 4.13 24.55
CA PHE A 511 -14.53 4.81 25.42
C PHE A 511 -14.04 4.94 26.87
N SER A 512 -13.07 4.12 27.30
CA SER A 512 -12.44 4.28 28.61
C SER A 512 -11.33 5.32 28.50
N PRO A 513 -11.31 6.35 29.37
CA PRO A 513 -10.29 7.38 29.34
C PRO A 513 -8.93 6.88 29.84
N GLU A 514 -8.92 5.86 30.69
CA GLU A 514 -7.72 5.32 31.32
C GLU A 514 -7.74 3.80 31.43
N HIS A 515 -6.55 3.21 31.58
CA HIS A 515 -6.34 1.79 31.85
C HIS A 515 -5.11 1.60 32.73
N ILE A 516 -5.16 0.71 33.73
CA ILE A 516 -4.05 0.48 34.67
C ILE A 516 -3.28 -0.79 34.29
N LEU A 517 -1.96 -0.66 34.13
CA LEU A 517 -1.03 -1.77 33.96
C LEU A 517 -0.28 -2.04 35.25
N ASN A 518 -0.12 -3.32 35.60
CA ASN A 518 0.68 -3.74 36.75
C ASN A 518 1.94 -4.49 36.29
N VAL A 519 3.10 -3.99 36.71
CA VAL A 519 4.42 -4.56 36.41
C VAL A 519 5.28 -4.63 37.67
N ILE A 520 6.34 -5.43 37.65
CA ILE A 520 7.33 -5.47 38.74
C ILE A 520 8.66 -4.91 38.21
N PRO A 521 8.96 -3.62 38.44
CA PRO A 521 10.22 -3.02 38.04
C PRO A 521 11.44 -3.80 38.55
N GLY A 522 12.48 -3.91 37.72
CA GLY A 522 13.74 -4.56 38.06
C GLY A 522 13.72 -6.09 37.99
N SER A 523 12.56 -6.73 37.85
CA SER A 523 12.45 -8.20 37.81
C SER A 523 13.06 -8.85 36.56
N HIS A 524 13.52 -8.05 35.60
CA HIS A 524 14.19 -8.50 34.38
C HIS A 524 15.67 -8.85 34.62
N VAL A 525 16.25 -8.38 35.73
CA VAL A 525 17.60 -8.75 36.16
C VAL A 525 17.51 -10.11 36.83
N GLU A 526 18.16 -11.13 36.28
CA GLU A 526 18.16 -12.45 36.90
C GLU A 526 18.69 -12.36 38.35
N PRO A 527 18.00 -12.98 39.33
CA PRO A 527 18.49 -13.00 40.69
C PRO A 527 19.83 -13.73 40.72
N SER A 528 20.83 -13.11 41.36
CA SER A 528 22.13 -13.76 41.57
C SER A 528 21.92 -15.14 42.18
N PRO A 529 22.59 -16.20 41.67
CA PRO A 529 22.39 -17.59 42.10
C PRO A 529 22.73 -17.86 43.58
N GLU A 530 23.25 -16.86 44.31
CA GLU A 530 23.63 -16.98 45.71
C GLU A 530 22.51 -16.67 46.72
N SER A 531 21.30 -16.30 46.27
CA SER A 531 20.22 -15.85 47.15
C SER A 531 18.98 -16.78 47.09
N GLU A 532 19.05 -17.94 47.74
CA GLU A 532 17.96 -18.92 47.91
C GLU A 532 16.82 -18.44 48.86
N LEU A 533 16.60 -17.12 48.98
CA LEU A 533 15.47 -16.59 49.75
C LEU A 533 14.19 -16.68 48.91
N SER A 534 13.09 -17.03 49.58
CA SER A 534 11.76 -17.32 49.01
C SER A 534 11.38 -16.41 47.84
N ILE A 535 10.91 -17.01 46.73
CA ILE A 535 10.46 -16.36 45.49
C ILE A 535 9.51 -15.16 45.74
N SER A 536 8.72 -15.19 46.84
CA SER A 536 7.81 -14.13 47.24
C SER A 536 8.49 -12.87 47.84
N GLN A 537 9.71 -12.97 48.35
CA GLN A 537 10.50 -11.82 48.84
C GLN A 537 11.43 -11.26 47.75
N ALA A 538 11.71 -12.03 46.70
CA ALA A 538 12.57 -11.64 45.58
C ALA A 538 11.80 -10.90 44.47
N LEU A 539 10.49 -11.11 44.35
CA LEU A 539 9.64 -10.30 43.46
C LEU A 539 9.46 -8.91 44.09
N GLY A 540 10.04 -7.89 43.46
CA GLY A 540 9.91 -6.50 43.89
C GLY A 540 8.45 -6.00 44.03
N GLU A 541 8.30 -4.78 44.53
CA GLU A 541 6.98 -4.16 44.71
C GLU A 541 6.29 -3.92 43.35
N THR A 542 5.00 -4.28 43.26
CA THR A 542 4.23 -4.06 42.03
C THR A 542 4.00 -2.57 41.81
N ARG A 543 4.32 -2.08 40.62
CA ARG A 543 4.08 -0.70 40.19
C ARG A 543 2.86 -0.66 39.27
N CYS A 544 1.90 0.19 39.62
CA CYS A 544 0.76 0.52 38.78
C CYS A 544 1.16 1.66 37.82
N ILE A 545 0.86 1.51 36.52
CA ILE A 545 1.05 2.53 35.49
C ILE A 545 -0.32 2.83 34.89
N THR A 546 -0.82 4.05 35.10
CA THR A 546 -2.06 4.51 34.47
C THR A 546 -1.77 5.02 33.06
N MET A 547 -2.40 4.40 32.06
CA MET A 547 -2.28 4.75 30.65
C MET A 547 -3.50 5.52 30.15
N HIS A 548 -3.25 6.51 29.30
CA HIS A 548 -4.26 7.24 28.54
C HIS A 548 -4.10 6.96 27.04
N SER A 549 -5.13 7.20 26.23
CA SER A 549 -5.03 7.04 24.77
C SER A 549 -3.83 7.81 24.20
N GLY A 550 -2.97 7.12 23.45
CA GLY A 550 -1.74 7.68 22.90
C GLY A 550 -0.48 7.37 23.71
N ASP A 551 -0.62 6.88 24.94
CA ASP A 551 0.52 6.48 25.77
C ASP A 551 1.22 5.23 25.23
N LEU A 552 2.54 5.18 25.42
CA LEU A 552 3.39 4.03 25.11
C LEU A 552 4.06 3.51 26.37
N VAL A 553 3.98 2.21 26.60
CA VAL A 553 4.78 1.50 27.61
C VAL A 553 5.67 0.49 26.91
N LEU A 554 6.98 0.57 27.15
CA LEU A 554 7.95 -0.44 26.70
C LEU A 554 8.36 -1.28 27.91
N THR A 555 8.52 -2.58 27.72
CA THR A 555 9.01 -3.52 28.76
C THR A 555 10.05 -4.48 28.20
N MET A 556 11.08 -4.76 29.00
CA MET A 556 12.09 -5.78 28.71
C MET A 556 11.44 -7.18 28.57
N PRO A 557 12.01 -8.09 27.75
CA PRO A 557 11.44 -9.41 27.50
C PRO A 557 11.18 -10.24 28.77
N ASN A 558 12.08 -10.15 29.75
CA ASN A 558 12.01 -10.92 31.00
C ASN A 558 11.34 -10.17 32.16
N LEU A 559 10.77 -8.98 31.91
CA LEU A 559 10.07 -8.24 32.95
C LEU A 559 8.76 -8.96 33.34
N THR A 560 8.49 -9.07 34.64
CA THR A 560 7.26 -9.66 35.15
C THR A 560 6.12 -8.66 34.96
N ARG A 561 5.14 -9.08 34.14
CA ARG A 561 3.91 -8.35 33.83
C ARG A 561 2.73 -9.09 34.47
N CYS A 562 1.81 -8.39 35.11
CA CYS A 562 0.58 -9.01 35.60
C CYS A 562 -0.37 -9.23 34.42
N PRO A 563 -0.55 -10.47 33.91
CA PRO A 563 -1.14 -10.69 32.58
C PRO A 563 -2.55 -10.11 32.44
N GLY A 564 -3.38 -10.22 33.48
CA GLY A 564 -4.74 -9.69 33.48
C GLY A 564 -4.84 -8.19 33.18
N THR A 565 -3.80 -7.41 33.53
CA THR A 565 -3.77 -5.97 33.24
C THR A 565 -3.39 -5.64 31.79
N PHE A 566 -2.83 -6.58 31.03
CA PHE A 566 -2.41 -6.37 29.63
C PHE A 566 -3.41 -6.91 28.60
N MET A 567 -4.52 -7.52 29.04
CA MET A 567 -5.51 -8.19 28.18
C MET A 567 -6.71 -7.32 27.78
N SER A 568 -6.64 -6.01 28.00
CA SER A 568 -7.74 -5.10 27.65
C SER A 568 -7.86 -4.89 26.13
N PRO A 569 -9.08 -4.84 25.58
CA PRO A 569 -9.31 -4.52 24.17
C PRO A 569 -8.90 -3.08 23.80
N ALA A 570 -8.65 -2.25 24.81
CA ALA A 570 -8.12 -0.91 24.63
C ALA A 570 -6.61 -0.87 24.43
N LEU A 571 -5.93 -2.01 24.60
CA LEU A 571 -4.48 -2.09 24.49
C LEU A 571 -4.06 -2.77 23.19
N LEU A 572 -3.08 -2.17 22.53
CA LEU A 572 -2.34 -2.77 21.45
C LEU A 572 -0.99 -3.25 21.99
N ASN A 573 -0.84 -4.57 22.10
CA ASN A 573 0.42 -5.21 22.47
C ASN A 573 1.17 -5.63 21.21
N ILE A 574 2.37 -5.07 21.01
CA ILE A 574 3.25 -5.37 19.88
C ILE A 574 4.55 -5.97 20.42
N SER A 575 5.08 -6.99 19.74
CA SER A 575 6.44 -7.48 19.99
C SER A 575 7.26 -7.44 18.71
N GLN A 576 8.54 -7.14 18.85
CA GLN A 576 9.48 -7.05 17.74
C GLN A 576 10.58 -8.09 17.87
N SER A 577 10.86 -8.77 16.76
CA SER A 577 11.99 -9.70 16.66
C SER A 577 13.08 -9.16 15.78
N GLY A 578 14.32 -9.48 16.17
CA GLY A 578 15.49 -9.24 15.35
C GLY A 578 15.51 -10.19 14.16
N VAL A 579 15.97 -9.67 13.03
CA VAL A 579 16.25 -10.44 11.81
C VAL A 579 17.76 -10.60 11.72
N ASP A 580 18.22 -11.81 11.45
CA ASP A 580 19.63 -12.13 11.35
C ASP A 580 20.32 -11.53 10.11
N ASP A 581 21.65 -11.73 10.00
CA ASP A 581 22.46 -11.30 8.85
C ASP A 581 22.20 -12.06 7.56
N ASN A 582 21.59 -13.24 7.65
CA ASN A 582 21.26 -14.03 6.47
C ASN A 582 19.93 -13.60 5.87
N PHE A 583 19.11 -12.82 6.58
CA PHE A 583 17.75 -12.43 6.18
C PHE A 583 16.95 -13.68 5.81
N GLU A 584 17.29 -14.80 6.43
CA GLU A 584 16.72 -16.09 6.12
C GLU A 584 16.26 -16.77 7.40
N THR A 585 16.67 -16.36 8.59
CA THR A 585 16.12 -16.92 9.83
C THR A 585 15.85 -15.82 10.85
N LEU A 586 14.75 -15.94 11.59
CA LEU A 586 14.62 -15.17 12.83
C LEU A 586 15.71 -15.62 13.80
N GLU A 587 16.21 -14.71 14.63
CA GLU A 587 17.33 -14.98 15.58
C GLU A 587 17.15 -16.25 16.41
N ASN A 588 15.90 -16.65 16.65
CA ASN A 588 15.57 -17.80 17.49
C ASN A 588 15.51 -19.12 16.72
N GLY A 589 15.68 -19.14 15.39
CA GLY A 589 15.63 -20.34 14.53
C GLY A 589 14.26 -21.04 14.41
N TYR A 590 13.32 -20.79 15.33
CA TYR A 590 12.01 -21.47 15.41
C TYR A 590 10.92 -20.89 14.48
N GLY A 591 11.16 -19.77 13.81
CA GLY A 591 10.11 -19.00 13.13
C GLY A 591 10.02 -19.14 11.60
N GLY A 592 10.79 -20.07 11.02
CA GLY A 592 10.90 -20.20 9.57
C GLY A 592 11.70 -19.06 8.93
N THR A 593 11.77 -19.06 7.60
CA THR A 593 12.61 -18.10 6.89
C THR A 593 11.97 -16.73 6.71
N TRP A 594 12.77 -15.65 6.62
CA TRP A 594 12.25 -14.31 6.33
C TRP A 594 11.40 -14.30 5.05
N ALA A 595 11.82 -15.06 4.02
CA ALA A 595 11.02 -15.28 2.80
C ALA A 595 9.63 -15.86 3.10
N ARG A 596 9.49 -16.67 4.15
CA ARG A 596 8.21 -17.25 4.59
C ARG A 596 7.34 -16.24 5.35
N LEU A 597 7.93 -15.30 6.08
CA LEU A 597 7.23 -14.23 6.81
C LEU A 597 6.91 -13.00 5.93
N ALA A 598 7.76 -12.71 4.94
CA ALA A 598 7.66 -11.62 3.98
C ALA A 598 6.55 -11.86 2.93
N ILE A 599 6.18 -13.13 2.69
CA ILE A 599 4.97 -13.46 1.94
C ILE A 599 3.78 -13.09 2.84
N ILE A 600 3.20 -11.93 2.57
CA ILE A 600 2.07 -11.30 3.29
C ILE A 600 0.91 -12.26 3.55
N GLN A 601 0.70 -13.25 2.68
CA GLN A 601 -0.34 -14.28 2.81
C GLN A 601 -0.10 -15.21 4.03
N ASN A 602 1.16 -15.40 4.44
CA ASN A 602 1.53 -16.17 5.61
C ASN A 602 1.50 -15.37 6.93
N TYR A 603 1.34 -14.04 6.92
CA TYR A 603 1.34 -13.25 8.16
C TYR A 603 0.21 -13.69 9.13
N LYS A 604 -0.93 -14.10 8.56
CA LYS A 604 -2.06 -14.69 9.32
C LYS A 604 -1.87 -16.17 9.64
N GLU A 605 -1.39 -16.98 8.67
CA GLU A 605 -1.20 -18.43 8.87
C GLU A 605 -0.05 -18.74 9.84
N LEU A 606 1.03 -17.96 9.82
CA LEU A 606 2.15 -18.07 10.76
C LEU A 606 1.78 -17.55 12.15
N GLY A 607 0.92 -16.53 12.27
CA GLY A 607 0.36 -16.10 13.56
C GLY A 607 -0.27 -17.27 14.33
N MET A 608 -0.92 -18.21 13.62
CA MET A 608 -1.47 -19.45 14.20
C MET A 608 -0.41 -20.53 14.50
N GLN A 609 0.77 -20.48 13.86
CA GLN A 609 1.90 -21.39 14.10
C GLN A 609 2.83 -20.92 15.22
N TYR A 610 2.86 -19.62 15.53
CA TYR A 610 3.56 -19.05 16.69
C TYR A 610 2.83 -19.27 18.02
N LEU A 611 1.54 -19.63 17.97
CA LEU A 611 0.82 -20.10 19.15
C LEU A 611 1.44 -21.43 19.60
N GLY A 612 1.91 -21.48 20.84
CA GLY A 612 2.33 -22.74 21.46
C GLY A 612 1.19 -23.76 21.41
N PRO A 613 1.46 -25.06 21.56
CA PRO A 613 0.44 -26.12 21.49
C PRO A 613 -0.79 -25.87 22.40
N LEU A 614 -0.63 -25.08 23.46
CA LEU A 614 -1.65 -24.73 24.45
C LEU A 614 -2.59 -23.58 24.05
N ASP A 615 -2.18 -22.66 23.16
CA ASP A 615 -3.00 -21.48 22.77
C ASP A 615 -3.83 -21.71 21.49
N ARG A 616 -3.67 -22.88 20.85
CA ARG A 616 -4.40 -23.28 19.63
C ARG A 616 -5.93 -23.44 19.78
N PRO A 617 -6.50 -23.93 20.89
CA PRO A 617 -7.93 -24.23 20.94
C PRO A 617 -8.85 -23.00 21.06
N SER A 618 -8.29 -21.83 21.44
CA SER A 618 -9.09 -20.66 21.86
C SER A 618 -9.03 -19.48 20.88
N ALA A 619 -8.28 -19.58 19.79
CA ALA A 619 -8.26 -18.55 18.75
C ALA A 619 -9.62 -18.54 18.02
N PRO A 620 -10.42 -17.46 18.08
CA PRO A 620 -11.73 -17.43 17.45
C PRO A 620 -11.61 -17.66 15.94
N SER A 621 -12.42 -18.56 15.39
CA SER A 621 -12.51 -18.86 13.95
C SER A 621 -12.83 -17.62 13.08
N HIS A 622 -13.24 -16.51 13.69
CA HIS A 622 -13.46 -15.22 13.05
C HIS A 622 -12.19 -14.57 12.47
N PHE A 623 -10.98 -14.99 12.86
CA PHE A 623 -9.73 -14.52 12.24
C PHE A 623 -9.46 -15.13 10.85
N GLN A 624 -10.21 -16.15 10.47
CA GLN A 624 -10.05 -16.91 9.21
C GLN A 624 -10.82 -16.31 8.03
N GLY A 625 -11.44 -15.15 8.22
CA GLY A 625 -11.88 -14.30 7.12
C GLY A 625 -10.66 -13.62 6.49
N TYR A 626 -10.47 -13.84 5.18
CA TYR A 626 -9.56 -13.07 4.33
C TYR A 626 -9.59 -11.60 4.75
N ALA A 627 -8.54 -11.10 5.39
CA ALA A 627 -8.32 -9.66 5.28
C ALA A 627 -7.81 -9.53 3.86
N GLY A 628 -8.70 -9.14 2.94
CA GLY A 628 -8.23 -8.69 1.64
C GLY A 628 -7.18 -7.60 1.83
N ASP A 629 -6.38 -7.33 0.80
CA ASP A 629 -5.47 -6.18 0.72
C ASP A 629 -6.17 -4.82 1.03
N ASP A 630 -7.50 -4.85 1.11
CA ASP A 630 -8.48 -3.80 1.31
C ASP A 630 -8.34 -2.93 2.56
N SER A 631 -7.63 -3.38 3.61
CA SER A 631 -7.43 -2.61 4.86
C SER A 631 -5.96 -2.31 5.15
N ARG A 632 -5.18 -2.22 4.09
CA ARG A 632 -3.73 -2.08 4.18
C ARG A 632 -3.34 -0.64 3.94
N LEU A 633 -2.55 -0.08 4.85
CA LEU A 633 -1.92 1.20 4.61
C LEU A 633 -0.78 1.03 3.59
N GLU A 634 -0.77 1.92 2.59
CA GLU A 634 0.41 2.14 1.75
C GLU A 634 1.60 2.52 2.63
N SER A 635 2.80 2.11 2.22
CA SER A 635 3.96 2.26 3.09
C SER A 635 4.52 3.67 2.96
N ALA A 636 4.62 4.40 4.08
CA ALA A 636 5.02 5.80 4.01
C ALA A 636 6.53 6.00 3.77
N SER A 637 7.34 4.97 4.03
CA SER A 637 8.81 4.99 3.88
C SER A 637 9.37 3.60 3.55
N ALA A 638 10.58 3.53 2.99
CA ALA A 638 11.28 2.27 2.73
C ALA A 638 11.63 1.56 4.05
N LEU A 639 11.98 2.32 5.10
CA LEU A 639 12.15 1.78 6.45
C LEU A 639 10.85 1.15 6.97
N GLY A 640 9.72 1.82 6.79
CA GLY A 640 8.40 1.28 7.11
C GLY A 640 8.08 0.01 6.32
N GLU A 641 8.39 -0.03 5.02
CA GLU A 641 8.26 -1.25 4.20
C GLU A 641 9.07 -2.41 4.79
N ALA A 642 10.32 -2.16 5.19
CA ALA A 642 11.19 -3.18 5.77
C ALA A 642 10.66 -3.70 7.11
N LEU A 643 10.17 -2.80 7.98
CA LEU A 643 9.54 -3.15 9.26
C LEU A 643 8.28 -4.00 9.08
N MET A 644 7.55 -3.77 7.99
CA MET A 644 6.37 -4.56 7.59
C MET A 644 6.74 -5.83 6.82
N GLY A 645 8.03 -6.16 6.66
CA GLY A 645 8.50 -7.32 5.90
C GLY A 645 8.31 -7.23 4.38
N ARG A 646 8.03 -6.05 3.85
CA ARG A 646 7.73 -5.80 2.42
C ARG A 646 8.97 -5.45 1.60
N ARG A 647 10.08 -5.14 2.27
CA ARG A 647 11.35 -4.74 1.65
C ARG A 647 12.53 -5.29 2.40
N GLU A 648 13.57 -5.68 1.66
CA GLU A 648 14.79 -6.16 2.24
C GLU A 648 15.55 -5.05 2.98
N TRP A 649 16.04 -5.37 4.17
CA TRP A 649 16.89 -4.49 4.99
C TRP A 649 18.24 -4.14 4.34
N LYS A 650 18.70 -4.92 3.35
CA LYS A 650 19.89 -4.65 2.52
C LYS A 650 19.66 -3.55 1.48
N ASP A 651 18.41 -3.16 1.22
CA ASP A 651 18.11 -2.12 0.25
C ASP A 651 18.74 -0.78 0.67
N ARG A 652 19.43 -0.13 -0.26
CA ARG A 652 20.13 1.14 -0.03
C ARG A 652 19.22 2.23 0.55
N LYS A 653 17.94 2.27 0.16
CA LYS A 653 16.97 3.24 0.69
C LYS A 653 16.61 2.94 2.14
N VAL A 654 16.47 1.67 2.49
CA VAL A 654 16.21 1.25 3.88
C VAL A 654 17.39 1.65 4.75
N ILE A 655 18.62 1.34 4.32
CA ILE A 655 19.86 1.73 5.01
C ILE A 655 19.95 3.25 5.16
N HIS A 656 19.66 4.01 4.10
CA HIS A 656 19.68 5.47 4.16
C HIS A 656 18.66 6.03 5.15
N GLN A 657 17.40 5.58 5.08
CA GLN A 657 16.35 6.06 5.99
C GLN A 657 16.54 5.61 7.43
N ARG A 658 17.09 4.41 7.65
CA ARG A 658 17.58 3.98 8.96
C ARG A 658 18.65 4.95 9.48
N ASN A 659 19.63 5.33 8.67
CA ASN A 659 20.66 6.30 9.08
C ASN A 659 20.07 7.67 9.41
N LEU A 660 19.01 8.10 8.71
CA LEU A 660 18.29 9.32 9.09
C LEU A 660 17.61 9.17 10.45
N ALA A 661 16.94 8.05 10.71
CA ALA A 661 16.21 7.83 11.96
C ALA A 661 17.14 7.63 13.18
N LEU A 662 18.20 6.83 13.02
CA LEU A 662 19.12 6.43 14.09
C LEU A 662 20.39 7.27 14.18
N GLY A 663 20.68 8.13 13.20
CA GLY A 663 21.92 8.91 13.14
C GLY A 663 21.92 10.13 14.07
N ASN A 664 23.05 10.84 14.10
CA ASN A 664 23.29 11.99 15.00
C ASN A 664 22.59 13.29 14.58
N ASP A 665 22.18 13.43 13.33
CA ASP A 665 21.51 14.64 12.82
C ASP A 665 20.04 14.69 13.27
N GLU A 666 19.80 15.41 14.36
CA GLU A 666 18.49 15.57 14.98
C GLU A 666 17.46 16.23 14.06
N LEU A 667 17.83 17.28 13.34
CA LEU A 667 16.91 18.02 12.46
C LEU A 667 16.46 17.15 11.29
N SER A 668 17.41 16.44 10.66
CA SER A 668 17.09 15.51 9.57
C SER A 668 16.22 14.34 10.06
N ALA A 669 16.50 13.81 11.26
CA ALA A 669 15.73 12.74 11.87
C ALA A 669 14.28 13.17 12.13
N LEU A 670 14.07 14.29 12.84
CA LEU A 670 12.73 14.81 13.15
C LEU A 670 11.95 15.20 11.88
N GLY A 671 12.63 15.80 10.89
CA GLY A 671 12.04 16.10 9.59
C GLY A 671 11.59 14.84 8.85
N PHE A 672 12.38 13.77 8.92
CA PHE A 672 12.01 12.46 8.36
C PHE A 672 10.79 11.86 9.08
N VAL A 673 10.78 11.82 10.42
CA VAL A 673 9.64 11.32 11.21
C VAL A 673 8.36 12.07 10.87
N LYS A 674 8.40 13.41 10.90
CA LYS A 674 7.23 14.24 10.59
C LYS A 674 6.66 13.90 9.21
N LYS A 675 7.53 13.80 8.20
CA LYS A 675 7.11 13.49 6.83
C LYS A 675 6.45 12.12 6.70
N VAL A 676 6.98 11.12 7.42
CA VAL A 676 6.39 9.77 7.44
C VAL A 676 5.03 9.80 8.12
N ARG A 677 4.91 10.47 9.27
CA ARG A 677 3.63 10.63 10.01
C ARG A 677 2.58 11.39 9.19
N ASP A 678 2.94 12.51 8.56
CA ASP A 678 2.07 13.29 7.66
C ASP A 678 1.49 12.38 6.55
N ARG A 679 2.33 11.55 5.93
CA ARG A 679 1.90 10.64 4.87
C ARG A 679 1.01 9.51 5.37
N LEU A 680 1.39 8.86 6.48
CA LEU A 680 0.56 7.81 7.09
C LEU A 680 -0.82 8.35 7.48
N ALA A 681 -0.91 9.59 7.96
CA ALA A 681 -2.18 10.19 8.34
C ALA A 681 -3.12 10.36 7.13
N VAL A 682 -2.59 10.83 6.00
CA VAL A 682 -3.39 10.93 4.75
C VAL A 682 -3.87 9.55 4.31
N GLU A 683 -2.97 8.57 4.23
CA GLU A 683 -3.33 7.21 3.81
C GLU A 683 -4.33 6.57 4.79
N PHE A 684 -4.23 6.85 6.08
CA PHE A 684 -5.19 6.38 7.09
C PHE A 684 -6.60 6.88 6.78
N HIS A 685 -6.76 8.20 6.63
CA HIS A 685 -8.07 8.81 6.38
C HIS A 685 -8.68 8.29 5.08
N GLU A 686 -7.87 8.22 4.03
CA GLU A 686 -8.31 7.72 2.72
C GLU A 686 -8.70 6.23 2.78
N THR A 687 -7.95 5.41 3.52
CA THR A 687 -8.26 3.98 3.67
C THR A 687 -9.52 3.77 4.50
N LEU A 688 -9.71 4.57 5.55
CA LEU A 688 -10.91 4.49 6.39
C LEU A 688 -12.15 4.94 5.61
N ASP A 689 -12.06 5.99 4.78
CA ASP A 689 -13.15 6.37 3.85
C ASP A 689 -13.59 5.19 2.98
N LEU A 690 -12.64 4.44 2.43
CA LEU A 690 -12.93 3.26 1.60
C LEU A 690 -13.64 2.17 2.39
N ILE A 691 -13.17 1.88 3.61
CA ILE A 691 -13.78 0.88 4.48
C ILE A 691 -15.21 1.29 4.84
N GLU A 692 -15.43 2.55 5.25
CA GLU A 692 -16.76 3.07 5.61
C GLU A 692 -17.74 2.99 4.42
N LEU A 693 -17.31 3.41 3.22
CA LEU A 693 -18.11 3.34 2.00
C LEU A 693 -18.52 1.90 1.63
N CYS A 694 -17.64 0.92 1.85
CA CYS A 694 -17.94 -0.49 1.63
C CYS A 694 -18.98 -1.05 2.62
N HIS A 695 -19.13 -0.44 3.80
CA HIS A 695 -20.08 -0.89 4.83
C HIS A 695 -21.44 -0.19 4.75
N GLU A 696 -21.47 1.12 4.48
CA GLU A 696 -22.73 1.85 4.34
C GLU A 696 -23.65 1.29 3.25
N GLY A 697 -23.07 0.69 2.20
CA GLY A 697 -23.82 0.08 1.11
C GLY A 697 -24.59 -1.19 1.46
N SER A 698 -24.41 -1.76 2.66
CA SER A 698 -25.06 -3.01 3.08
C SER A 698 -26.37 -2.77 3.85
N VAL A 699 -26.53 -1.62 4.50
CA VAL A 699 -27.61 -1.39 5.49
C VAL A 699 -28.90 -0.83 4.84
N THR A 700 -28.82 -0.25 3.63
CA THR A 700 -29.96 0.41 2.99
C THR A 700 -30.76 -0.45 2.01
N ALA A 701 -30.60 -1.78 1.99
CA ALA A 701 -31.56 -2.64 1.31
C ALA A 701 -32.79 -2.79 2.24
N PRO A 702 -33.99 -2.30 1.86
CA PRO A 702 -35.17 -2.44 2.71
C PRO A 702 -35.61 -3.90 2.71
N THR A 703 -35.12 -4.69 3.67
CA THR A 703 -35.69 -5.98 4.06
C THR A 703 -36.99 -5.74 4.84
N GLY A 704 -37.99 -5.22 4.13
CA GLY A 704 -39.39 -5.22 4.54
C GLY A 704 -40.17 -6.22 3.71
N LEU A 705 -39.77 -7.48 3.73
CA LEU A 705 -40.58 -8.60 3.24
C LEU A 705 -40.76 -9.57 4.40
N ASP A 706 -41.94 -9.47 5.01
CA ASP A 706 -42.46 -10.38 6.02
C ASP A 706 -42.53 -11.80 5.42
N LEU A 707 -41.54 -12.63 5.76
CA LEU A 707 -41.35 -13.98 5.23
C LEU A 707 -41.93 -15.05 6.16
N ALA A 708 -43.04 -14.77 6.84
CA ALA A 708 -43.74 -15.72 7.71
C ALA A 708 -44.64 -16.73 6.95
N GLY A 709 -44.63 -16.76 5.61
CA GLY A 709 -45.65 -17.47 4.82
C GLY A 709 -45.22 -18.72 4.03
N LEU A 710 -43.95 -19.13 4.03
CA LEU A 710 -43.48 -20.26 3.20
C LEU A 710 -42.62 -21.24 3.99
N GLN A 711 -43.22 -21.92 4.95
CA GLN A 711 -42.82 -23.27 5.34
C GLN A 711 -43.79 -24.26 4.71
N GLN A 712 -43.34 -24.95 3.66
CA GLN A 712 -43.62 -26.37 3.40
C GLN A 712 -43.01 -26.76 2.05
N VAL A 713 -41.86 -27.43 2.09
CA VAL A 713 -41.43 -28.37 1.04
C VAL A 713 -40.88 -29.62 1.73
N PRO A 714 -41.21 -30.84 1.25
CA PRO A 714 -41.02 -32.07 1.99
C PRO A 714 -39.57 -32.57 1.95
N GLN A 715 -39.19 -33.28 3.02
CA GLN A 715 -37.95 -34.04 3.08
C GLN A 715 -37.95 -35.18 2.07
N LEU A 716 -36.87 -35.28 1.29
CA LEU A 716 -36.51 -36.48 0.55
C LEU A 716 -35.08 -36.86 0.94
N ASN A 717 -35.02 -37.89 1.79
CA ASN A 717 -33.82 -38.64 2.13
C ASN A 717 -33.48 -39.65 1.00
N ASN A 718 -32.18 -39.91 0.89
CA ASN A 718 -31.49 -41.13 0.43
C ASN A 718 -30.82 -41.18 -0.97
N CYS A 719 -29.47 -41.15 -0.87
CA CYS A 719 -28.46 -42.01 -1.52
C CYS A 719 -27.99 -41.72 -2.97
N PRO A 720 -26.79 -42.20 -3.38
CA PRO A 720 -25.57 -42.49 -2.60
C PRO A 720 -24.27 -41.95 -3.24
N THR A 721 -23.20 -42.01 -2.44
CA THR A 721 -21.80 -41.76 -2.77
C THR A 721 -21.24 -42.84 -3.69
N THR A 722 -20.77 -42.46 -4.89
CA THR A 722 -19.62 -43.08 -5.59
C THR A 722 -19.29 -42.28 -6.84
N TYR A 723 -18.10 -41.64 -6.89
CA TYR A 723 -17.24 -41.66 -8.08
C TYR A 723 -15.85 -41.13 -7.73
N THR A 724 -14.92 -42.06 -7.58
CA THR A 724 -13.47 -41.86 -7.67
C THR A 724 -13.12 -41.72 -9.15
N GLY A 725 -12.63 -40.54 -9.55
CA GLY A 725 -12.14 -40.27 -10.89
C GLY A 725 -10.91 -39.39 -10.83
N LEU A 726 -9.75 -39.99 -11.11
CA LEU A 726 -8.45 -39.36 -11.25
C LEU A 726 -8.52 -38.13 -12.18
N MET A 727 -8.13 -36.97 -11.68
CA MET A 727 -7.80 -35.79 -12.49
C MET A 727 -6.27 -35.68 -12.60
N PRO A 728 -5.72 -35.39 -13.79
CA PRO A 728 -4.28 -35.20 -13.96
C PRO A 728 -3.86 -33.85 -13.37
N GLU A 729 -2.66 -33.84 -12.76
CA GLU A 729 -1.95 -32.66 -12.30
C GLU A 729 -1.84 -31.63 -13.44
N MET A 730 -2.45 -30.45 -13.24
CA MET A 730 -2.14 -29.26 -14.03
C MET A 730 -1.17 -28.38 -13.24
N ASP A 731 -0.07 -28.06 -13.90
CA ASP A 731 1.00 -27.18 -13.46
C ASP A 731 0.49 -25.72 -13.34
N PHE A 732 0.51 -25.17 -12.13
CA PHE A 732 0.07 -23.81 -11.79
C PHE A 732 1.23 -22.80 -11.80
N SER A 733 2.25 -23.01 -12.62
CA SER A 733 3.40 -22.10 -12.74
C SER A 733 3.21 -21.02 -13.82
N MET A 734 2.12 -20.26 -13.78
CA MET A 734 2.11 -18.93 -14.42
C MET A 734 0.85 -18.16 -14.01
N ILE A 735 1.06 -16.87 -13.72
CA ILE A 735 0.09 -15.82 -13.39
C ILE A 735 0.09 -15.44 -11.90
N ASP A 736 1.10 -14.66 -11.55
CA ASP A 736 1.16 -13.86 -10.32
C ASP A 736 0.47 -12.50 -10.59
N PHE A 737 -0.60 -12.20 -9.85
CA PHE A 737 -1.40 -10.96 -9.95
C PHE A 737 -1.27 -10.08 -8.70
N SER A 738 -0.08 -10.01 -8.10
CA SER A 738 0.21 -9.10 -6.99
C SER A 738 0.62 -7.70 -7.48
N TRP A 739 -0.33 -6.79 -7.73
CA TRP A 739 -0.06 -5.40 -8.14
C TRP A 739 -0.66 -4.39 -7.15
N ILE A 740 0.15 -3.82 -6.24
CA ILE A 740 -0.19 -2.65 -5.40
C ILE A 740 1.04 -1.73 -5.24
N PRO A 741 0.89 -0.38 -5.23
CA PRO A 741 2.00 0.55 -5.47
C PRO A 741 2.39 1.47 -4.30
N ASP A 742 3.55 2.13 -4.42
CA ASP A 742 4.09 3.18 -3.54
C ASP A 742 4.99 4.14 -4.36
N PRO A 743 5.02 5.47 -4.13
CA PRO A 743 6.34 6.11 -3.96
C PRO A 743 6.41 7.36 -3.04
N VAL A 744 7.66 7.69 -2.64
CA VAL A 744 8.10 8.70 -1.66
C VAL A 744 8.91 9.87 -2.26
N ASN A 745 8.79 11.02 -1.56
CA ASN A 745 9.69 12.17 -1.33
C ASN A 745 9.69 13.38 -2.26
N GLY A 746 9.03 14.49 -1.87
CA GLY A 746 9.46 15.87 -2.17
C GLY A 746 8.32 16.86 -2.41
N MET A 747 7.71 17.41 -1.35
CA MET A 747 6.84 18.58 -1.46
C MET A 747 7.04 19.51 -0.26
N GLN A 748 7.38 20.75 -0.57
CA GLN A 748 7.27 21.93 0.27
C GLN A 748 5.90 22.53 -0.06
N PHE A 749 5.04 22.71 0.95
CA PHE A 749 3.72 23.31 0.76
C PHE A 749 3.84 24.82 0.94
N ASP A 750 3.55 25.58 -0.12
CA ASP A 750 3.03 26.94 0.01
C ASP A 750 1.60 26.84 0.54
N ILE A 751 1.39 27.40 1.73
CA ILE A 751 0.08 27.55 2.36
C ILE A 751 -0.41 28.95 2.03
N ASP A 752 -1.36 29.05 1.11
CA ASP A 752 -2.26 30.20 0.98
C ASP A 752 -3.70 29.67 0.98
N PHE A 753 -4.57 30.37 1.73
CA PHE A 753 -5.90 30.01 2.26
C PHE A 753 -5.86 29.23 3.60
N GLY A 754 -6.26 29.79 4.75
CA GLY A 754 -6.92 31.05 5.02
C GLY A 754 -6.94 31.39 6.51
N LYS A 755 -6.87 32.69 6.76
CA LYS A 755 -6.95 33.38 8.06
C LYS A 755 -8.19 32.97 8.86
N ALA A 756 -7.98 32.47 10.08
CA ALA A 756 -8.57 32.97 11.33
C ALA A 756 -8.32 31.93 12.44
N MET A 757 -7.15 31.97 13.07
CA MET A 757 -6.99 31.49 14.44
C MET A 757 -5.88 32.29 15.13
N ASP A 758 -6.20 32.69 16.36
CA ASP A 758 -5.43 33.56 17.25
C ASP A 758 -4.02 33.03 17.52
N GLN A 759 -3.05 33.95 17.49
CA GLN A 759 -1.67 33.69 17.88
C GLN A 759 -1.50 33.90 19.39
N THR A 760 -1.71 32.87 20.19
CA THR A 760 -1.08 32.75 21.52
C THR A 760 -1.03 31.28 21.94
N ALA A 761 0.09 30.61 21.68
CA ALA A 761 0.48 29.40 22.39
C ALA A 761 1.98 29.48 22.67
N GLY A 762 2.31 30.20 23.74
CA GLY A 762 3.62 30.12 24.37
C GLY A 762 3.78 28.75 25.03
N PHE A 763 4.99 28.20 24.92
CA PHE A 763 5.43 26.98 25.59
C PHE A 763 5.09 27.02 27.09
N TYR A 764 4.25 26.08 27.54
CA TYR A 764 4.00 25.83 28.96
C TYR A 764 5.01 24.82 29.46
N THR A 765 6.03 25.30 30.18
CA THR A 765 6.79 24.50 31.14
C THR A 765 6.03 24.50 32.48
N PRO A 766 5.78 23.36 33.13
CA PRO A 766 5.13 23.36 34.43
C PRO A 766 6.16 23.68 35.53
N ASP A 767 5.93 24.79 36.25
CA ASP A 767 6.62 25.10 37.51
C ASP A 767 6.01 24.28 38.67
N PRO A 768 6.81 23.89 39.67
CA PRO A 768 6.37 23.05 40.78
C PRO A 768 5.64 23.87 41.86
N MET A 769 4.35 23.62 42.07
CA MET A 769 3.62 24.19 43.20
C MET A 769 3.87 23.40 44.49
N SER A 770 4.53 24.07 45.44
CA SER A 770 4.57 23.75 46.87
C SER A 770 3.22 24.04 47.52
N HIS A 771 2.57 23.04 48.13
CA HIS A 771 1.44 23.26 49.03
C HIS A 771 1.88 23.19 50.50
N SER A 772 1.78 24.33 51.17
CA SER A 772 1.80 24.48 52.63
C SER A 772 0.53 25.20 53.08
N GLY A 773 -0.12 24.67 54.11
CA GLY A 773 -1.24 25.29 54.85
C GLY A 773 -2.61 24.80 54.38
N GLY A 774 -3.56 24.44 55.23
CA GLY A 774 -3.69 24.62 56.67
C GLY A 774 -5.20 24.60 56.99
N LEU A 775 -5.56 23.78 57.97
CA LEU A 775 -6.90 23.51 58.52
C LEU A 775 -7.82 24.72 58.70
N MET A 776 -9.12 24.55 58.42
CA MET A 776 -10.18 24.81 59.40
C MET A 776 -11.51 24.13 59.02
N TYR A 777 -12.01 23.31 59.94
CA TYR A 777 -13.35 22.75 59.99
C TYR A 777 -14.33 23.78 60.57
N GLN A 778 -15.56 23.83 60.06
CA GLN A 778 -16.72 24.26 60.85
C GLN A 778 -17.93 23.35 60.59
N ILE A 779 -18.54 22.98 61.71
CA ILE A 779 -19.58 21.98 61.93
C ILE A 779 -20.96 22.64 61.85
N THR A 780 -21.89 22.00 61.13
CA THR A 780 -23.35 21.93 61.37
C THR A 780 -23.84 20.74 60.52
N GLY A 781 -24.60 19.74 60.94
CA GLY A 781 -25.28 19.39 62.17
C GLY A 781 -26.38 18.39 61.80
N GLU A 782 -26.27 17.14 62.28
CA GLU A 782 -27.29 16.20 62.78
C GLU A 782 -26.66 14.83 63.04
#